data_AF-A0AAW7PNR3-F1
#
_entry.id   AF-A0AAW7PNR3-F1
#
_cell.length_a   1.000
_cell.length_b   1.000
_cell.length_c   1.000
_cell.angle_alpha   90.00
_cell.angle_beta   90.00
_cell.angle_gamma   90.00
#
_symmetry.space_group_name_H-M   'P 1'
#
loop_
_entity.id
_entity.type
_entity.pdbx_description
1 polymer ?
#
loop_
_entity_poly.entity_id
_entity_poly.type
_entity_poly.pdbx_seq_one_letter_code
_entity_poly.pdbx_strand_id
1 'polypeptide(L)'
;MKKIFDFHSRFRILKGGKVSLVVSAFLSTTTIVFASPSGGIVTSGTANISQNGNTTNINQSSQKASINWKDFSISKNETVNFNQPNQNSITLNRVVGTEKSVIDGALNANGQVWILNSNGTLFGKNAKVNTSGLLVTTKELSDKDFQNGNYNFKGDSKNSIENLGNIDSSKYTAFVANAVINNGTIKVYSGTINLTGASEFSISLDENSNISLKVTKGVLDALVENNNLIIANGGNIYLTTNAKNELLKGVVNNTGIIEANSLDDLQSEVILFAHGGTANISGEIKAKGSFVETSGKDLSVKDSFKITANKWLLDPVNMTIEANGGSDFNSGSVSATAIQNALAGTNLELQADNNITVNQNITWSTDKQLKLTADDINVNATINNTNSTNGGVYFNATNTTDKVVFDANGKVIVNNVYQLQWINQALNGKYELGKNINASATKTDTATFSNVGFNPIGYGSTPFGGTFDGKGFTISDLYINLPSQINIGLFGYIYLSTIKNVGLTNIDIKGKENVGGLIGSNNQGTIENSYVTGTVKGSGSKVAGLVGLNEGTIKNSYSSTTVSGDYNVGGLVGSNFGTIINSYASGKVSGNSFVGGLVGNNLDTITNSFYDKTVNSTLTEDSDNIGKTTAQLQDIDTFRNAGWTIIEDSSLTKGTLILLNGQWVIGTKTSNSTPSKDTELLNQVSRVTSRQASTVVATPIVSSQTSSIISGYIYTGVPIARLTGGFTLQSLNTGQNSQLGEDNGLNQLFENEK
;
A
#
# COMPACT_ATOMS: atom_id res chain seq x y z
N MET A 1 -0.17 -106.89 -21.56
CA MET A 1 0.19 -105.74 -20.68
C MET A 1 -0.90 -104.69 -20.87
N LYS A 2 -1.58 -104.08 -19.89
CA LYS A 2 -1.63 -104.23 -18.42
C LYS A 2 -2.92 -104.98 -17.97
N LYS A 3 -3.02 -105.42 -16.71
CA LYS A 3 -4.11 -106.27 -16.13
C LYS A 3 -5.39 -105.42 -15.87
N ILE A 4 -6.62 -105.77 -16.27
CA ILE A 4 -7.60 -106.83 -15.88
C ILE A 4 -8.01 -106.81 -14.38
N PHE A 5 -9.24 -106.36 -14.06
CA PHE A 5 -10.42 -107.18 -13.66
C PHE A 5 -11.67 -106.32 -13.33
N ASP A 6 -12.86 -106.95 -13.36
CA ASP A 6 -14.21 -106.35 -13.28
C ASP A 6 -15.06 -107.00 -12.16
N PHE A 7 -16.21 -106.40 -11.86
CA PHE A 7 -17.34 -106.82 -11.02
C PHE A 7 -17.17 -106.80 -9.49
N HIS A 8 -18.02 -106.03 -8.80
CA HIS A 8 -19.26 -106.59 -8.20
C HIS A 8 -20.24 -105.53 -7.64
N SER A 9 -21.52 -105.91 -7.58
CA SER A 9 -22.67 -105.13 -7.11
C SER A 9 -22.94 -105.31 -5.59
N ARG A 10 -23.58 -104.33 -4.91
CA ARG A 10 -24.87 -104.51 -4.17
C ARG A 10 -25.28 -103.35 -3.25
N PHE A 11 -26.50 -102.85 -3.47
CA PHE A 11 -27.55 -102.46 -2.50
C PHE A 11 -27.21 -102.16 -1.02
N ARG A 12 -27.74 -101.02 -0.52
CA ARG A 12 -28.98 -101.04 0.29
C ARG A 12 -29.65 -99.65 0.44
N ILE A 13 -30.91 -99.54 0.03
CA ILE A 13 -31.82 -98.46 0.44
C ILE A 13 -32.61 -98.96 1.66
N LEU A 14 -32.58 -98.22 2.76
CA LEU A 14 -33.56 -98.39 3.85
C LEU A 14 -34.72 -97.42 3.61
N LYS A 15 -35.89 -97.95 3.23
CA LYS A 15 -37.17 -97.22 3.32
C LYS A 15 -37.66 -97.31 4.76
N GLY A 16 -37.91 -96.19 5.43
CA GLY A 16 -38.61 -96.23 6.71
C GLY A 16 -38.54 -94.97 7.56
N GLY A 17 -39.41 -93.99 7.28
CA GLY A 17 -40.00 -93.18 8.35
C GLY A 17 -39.60 -91.69 8.43
N LYS A 18 -40.60 -90.87 8.10
CA LYS A 18 -40.85 -89.50 8.58
C LYS A 18 -39.95 -88.38 8.02
N VAL A 19 -40.67 -87.44 7.40
CA VAL A 19 -40.20 -86.11 6.96
C VAL A 19 -39.46 -85.41 8.09
N SER A 20 -38.27 -84.90 7.80
CA SER A 20 -37.65 -83.83 8.59
C SER A 20 -37.10 -82.77 7.65
N LEU A 21 -37.27 -81.52 8.05
CA LEU A 21 -37.00 -80.33 7.25
C LEU A 21 -35.49 -80.17 7.04
N VAL A 22 -35.00 -80.37 5.82
CA VAL A 22 -33.61 -79.99 5.47
C VAL A 22 -33.57 -78.48 5.32
N VAL A 23 -33.17 -77.79 6.40
CA VAL A 23 -32.74 -76.39 6.33
C VAL A 23 -31.45 -76.36 5.52
N SER A 24 -31.55 -75.89 4.28
CA SER A 24 -30.38 -75.57 3.46
C SER A 24 -29.62 -74.42 4.12
N ALA A 25 -28.63 -74.76 4.94
CA ALA A 25 -27.67 -73.80 5.47
C ALA A 25 -26.83 -73.25 4.31
N PHE A 26 -27.30 -72.16 3.72
CA PHE A 26 -26.50 -71.30 2.87
C PHE A 26 -25.34 -70.77 3.72
N LEU A 27 -24.19 -71.44 3.63
CA LEU A 27 -22.91 -70.92 4.10
C LEU A 27 -22.48 -69.81 3.14
N SER A 28 -23.19 -68.68 3.20
CA SER A 28 -22.67 -67.41 2.72
C SER A 28 -21.47 -67.09 3.59
N THR A 29 -20.26 -67.36 3.09
CA THR A 29 -19.05 -66.78 3.65
C THR A 29 -19.13 -65.27 3.44
N THR A 30 -19.70 -64.58 4.43
CA THR A 30 -19.61 -63.13 4.54
C THR A 30 -18.14 -62.79 4.65
N THR A 31 -17.53 -62.43 3.54
CA THR A 31 -16.26 -61.70 3.53
C THR A 31 -16.51 -60.40 4.28
N ILE A 32 -16.13 -60.36 5.56
CA ILE A 32 -16.12 -59.11 6.31
C ILE A 32 -15.02 -58.27 5.69
N VAL A 33 -15.41 -57.33 4.82
CA VAL A 33 -14.52 -56.33 4.27
C VAL A 33 -14.20 -55.36 5.42
N PHE A 34 -13.13 -55.68 6.16
CA PHE A 34 -12.56 -54.74 7.12
C PHE A 34 -11.82 -53.66 6.35
N ALA A 35 -12.51 -52.55 6.13
CA ALA A 35 -11.93 -51.27 5.72
C ALA A 35 -12.38 -50.19 6.74
N SER A 36 -11.67 -49.07 6.76
CA SER A 36 -11.49 -48.13 7.88
C SER A 36 -10.54 -48.61 9.00
N PRO A 37 -9.87 -47.68 9.73
CA PRO A 37 -8.49 -47.84 10.17
C PRO A 37 -8.16 -49.17 10.87
N SER A 38 -7.04 -49.79 10.47
CA SER A 38 -6.75 -51.18 10.80
C SER A 38 -5.51 -51.35 11.69
N GLY A 39 -5.60 -52.33 12.59
CA GLY A 39 -4.50 -52.68 13.50
C GLY A 39 -4.17 -51.60 14.54
N GLY A 40 -5.16 -50.80 14.95
CA GLY A 40 -5.00 -49.77 15.97
C GLY A 40 -4.65 -50.33 17.35
N ILE A 41 -3.58 -49.83 17.94
CA ILE A 41 -3.09 -50.17 19.29
C ILE A 41 -2.84 -48.87 20.05
N VAL A 42 -3.54 -48.68 21.17
CA VAL A 42 -3.31 -47.52 22.06
C VAL A 42 -1.98 -47.72 22.79
N THR A 43 -1.05 -46.78 22.63
CA THR A 43 0.31 -46.85 23.19
C THR A 43 0.55 -45.88 24.34
N SER A 44 -0.23 -44.81 24.43
CA SER A 44 -0.21 -43.89 25.58
C SER A 44 -1.58 -43.26 25.81
N GLY A 45 -1.87 -42.86 27.06
CA GLY A 45 -3.21 -42.38 27.44
C GLY A 45 -4.26 -43.50 27.45
N THR A 46 -5.54 -43.11 27.38
CA THR A 46 -6.68 -44.04 27.41
C THR A 46 -7.68 -43.72 26.31
N ALA A 47 -7.87 -44.67 25.40
CA ALA A 47 -8.89 -44.65 24.37
C ALA A 47 -9.40 -46.06 24.07
N ASN A 48 -10.65 -46.18 23.61
CA ASN A 48 -11.25 -47.44 23.18
C ASN A 48 -11.66 -47.35 21.72
N ILE A 49 -11.09 -48.21 20.88
CA ILE A 49 -11.40 -48.31 19.45
C ILE A 49 -12.53 -49.32 19.26
N SER A 50 -13.58 -48.93 18.55
CA SER A 50 -14.75 -49.76 18.27
C SER A 50 -15.23 -49.55 16.85
N GLN A 51 -15.58 -50.62 16.13
CA GLN A 51 -16.06 -50.54 14.75
C GLN A 51 -17.47 -51.12 14.65
N ASN A 52 -18.36 -50.40 13.97
CA ASN A 52 -19.73 -50.83 13.68
C ASN A 52 -20.05 -50.52 12.22
N GLY A 53 -20.04 -51.57 11.38
CA GLY A 53 -20.09 -51.42 9.92
C GLY A 53 -18.99 -50.47 9.43
N ASN A 54 -19.38 -49.52 8.59
CA ASN A 54 -18.47 -48.52 8.00
C ASN A 54 -18.04 -47.40 8.98
N THR A 55 -18.44 -47.45 10.26
CA THR A 55 -18.10 -46.42 11.26
C THR A 55 -17.11 -46.94 12.29
N THR A 56 -15.98 -46.26 12.46
CA THR A 56 -15.03 -46.49 13.56
C THR A 56 -15.17 -45.36 14.58
N ASN A 57 -15.44 -45.71 15.85
CA ASN A 57 -15.52 -44.76 16.95
C ASN A 57 -14.33 -44.99 17.89
N ILE A 58 -13.56 -43.92 18.11
CA ILE A 58 -12.40 -43.85 18.99
C ILE A 58 -12.82 -43.03 20.21
N ASN A 59 -13.15 -43.72 21.30
CA ASN A 59 -13.66 -43.11 22.53
C ASN A 59 -12.50 -42.86 23.49
N GLN A 60 -11.96 -41.64 23.49
CA GLN A 60 -10.84 -41.21 24.33
C GLN A 60 -11.33 -40.67 25.67
N SER A 61 -10.68 -41.06 26.77
CA SER A 61 -10.99 -40.59 28.12
C SER A 61 -9.86 -39.80 28.79
N SER A 62 -8.62 -39.88 28.31
CA SER A 62 -7.51 -39.02 28.73
C SER A 62 -7.46 -37.72 27.90
N GLN A 63 -6.82 -36.66 28.40
CA GLN A 63 -6.64 -35.42 27.64
C GLN A 63 -5.74 -35.62 26.40
N LYS A 64 -4.79 -36.56 26.47
CA LYS A 64 -3.89 -36.97 25.37
C LYS A 64 -3.92 -38.48 25.23
N ALA A 65 -4.03 -39.02 24.02
CA ALA A 65 -3.80 -40.43 23.73
C ALA A 65 -2.99 -40.64 22.45
N SER A 66 -2.09 -41.62 22.44
CA SER A 66 -1.39 -42.10 21.24
C SER A 66 -1.98 -43.43 20.78
N ILE A 67 -2.16 -43.59 19.47
CA ILE A 67 -2.60 -44.81 18.82
C ILE A 67 -1.66 -45.11 17.64
N ASN A 68 -0.99 -46.26 17.68
CA ASN A 68 -0.26 -46.79 16.53
C ASN A 68 -1.21 -47.59 15.63
N TRP A 69 -1.13 -47.39 14.32
CA TRP A 69 -1.97 -48.03 13.31
C TRP A 69 -1.12 -48.78 12.28
N LYS A 70 -1.60 -49.92 11.78
CA LYS A 70 -0.98 -50.57 10.61
C LYS A 70 -1.32 -49.82 9.33
N ASP A 71 -2.57 -49.40 9.20
CA ASP A 71 -3.05 -48.49 8.17
C ASP A 71 -4.09 -47.55 8.80
N PHE A 72 -3.94 -46.25 8.54
CA PHE A 72 -4.93 -45.22 8.88
C PHE A 72 -5.46 -44.62 7.58
N SER A 73 -6.40 -45.34 6.97
CA SER A 73 -7.14 -44.92 5.78
C SER A 73 -8.64 -44.99 6.03
N ILE A 74 -9.40 -44.16 5.33
CA ILE A 74 -10.86 -44.01 5.47
C ILE A 74 -11.44 -43.95 4.06
N SER A 75 -12.10 -45.02 3.61
CA SER A 75 -12.69 -45.09 2.27
C SER A 75 -13.89 -44.14 2.14
N LYS A 76 -14.27 -43.79 0.92
CA LYS A 76 -15.37 -42.86 0.56
C LYS A 76 -16.67 -43.02 1.38
N ASN A 77 -17.07 -44.24 1.69
CA ASN A 77 -18.35 -44.56 2.35
C ASN A 77 -18.18 -44.87 3.86
N GLU A 78 -17.06 -44.48 4.44
CA GLU A 78 -16.71 -44.76 5.84
C GLU A 78 -16.59 -43.48 6.66
N THR A 79 -16.57 -43.66 7.98
CA THR A 79 -16.51 -42.57 8.95
C THR A 79 -15.65 -42.95 10.14
N VAL A 80 -14.74 -42.07 10.54
CA VAL A 80 -14.00 -42.17 11.80
C VAL A 80 -14.41 -41.03 12.72
N ASN A 81 -14.92 -41.36 13.90
CA ASN A 81 -15.31 -40.40 14.92
C ASN A 81 -14.35 -40.49 16.12
N PHE A 82 -13.74 -39.37 16.48
CA PHE A 82 -13.00 -39.22 17.73
C PHE A 82 -13.92 -38.56 18.77
N ASN A 83 -14.34 -39.33 19.76
CA ASN A 83 -15.12 -38.85 20.90
C ASN A 83 -14.12 -38.60 22.04
N GLN A 84 -13.73 -37.34 22.23
CA GLN A 84 -12.67 -36.91 23.14
C GLN A 84 -13.24 -36.10 24.32
N PRO A 85 -12.53 -35.95 25.45
CA PRO A 85 -13.06 -35.27 26.63
C PRO A 85 -13.49 -33.80 26.40
N ASN A 86 -12.78 -33.06 25.54
CA ASN A 86 -13.06 -31.65 25.23
C ASN A 86 -12.30 -31.18 23.97
N GLN A 87 -12.55 -29.94 23.52
CA GLN A 87 -11.90 -29.32 22.36
C GLN A 87 -10.36 -29.15 22.48
N ASN A 88 -9.81 -29.20 23.69
CA ASN A 88 -8.37 -29.11 23.96
C ASN A 88 -7.71 -30.51 24.01
N SER A 89 -8.50 -31.59 23.86
CA SER A 89 -8.00 -32.96 23.92
C SER A 89 -7.36 -33.35 22.59
N ILE A 90 -6.31 -34.17 22.62
CA ILE A 90 -5.53 -34.54 21.44
C ILE A 90 -5.47 -36.06 21.28
N THR A 91 -5.76 -36.57 20.09
CA THR A 91 -5.45 -37.96 19.69
C THR A 91 -4.33 -37.96 18.66
N LEU A 92 -3.19 -38.55 19.00
CA LEU A 92 -2.07 -38.77 18.08
C LEU A 92 -2.23 -40.14 17.41
N ASN A 93 -2.42 -40.15 16.11
CA ASN A 93 -2.51 -41.34 15.27
C ASN A 93 -1.21 -41.49 14.49
N ARG A 94 -0.41 -42.51 14.81
CA ARG A 94 0.87 -42.80 14.16
C ARG A 94 0.73 -44.03 13.27
N VAL A 95 0.99 -43.92 11.98
CA VAL A 95 1.05 -45.08 11.09
C VAL A 95 2.42 -45.73 11.21
N VAL A 96 2.47 -46.98 11.66
CA VAL A 96 3.69 -47.79 11.79
C VAL A 96 3.81 -48.85 10.68
N GLY A 97 2.83 -48.92 9.77
CA GLY A 97 2.92 -49.72 8.54
C GLY A 97 3.60 -48.98 7.39
N THR A 98 3.53 -49.56 6.20
CA THR A 98 4.19 -49.10 4.97
C THR A 98 3.32 -48.27 4.04
N GLU A 99 2.02 -48.16 4.35
CA GLU A 99 1.05 -47.55 3.43
C GLU A 99 0.84 -46.05 3.67
N LYS A 100 0.60 -45.33 2.56
CA LYS A 100 0.15 -43.93 2.56
C LYS A 100 -1.28 -43.87 3.12
N SER A 101 -1.54 -42.96 4.05
CA SER A 101 -2.90 -42.72 4.55
C SER A 101 -3.78 -42.13 3.45
N VAL A 102 -4.85 -42.83 3.08
CA VAL A 102 -5.86 -42.33 2.13
C VAL A 102 -7.16 -42.06 2.87
N ILE A 103 -7.48 -40.78 3.07
CA ILE A 103 -8.69 -40.31 3.72
C ILE A 103 -9.61 -39.78 2.63
N ASP A 104 -10.52 -40.59 2.12
CA ASP A 104 -11.55 -40.21 1.14
C ASP A 104 -12.97 -40.21 1.75
N GLY A 105 -13.14 -40.70 2.99
CA GLY A 105 -14.39 -40.66 3.75
C GLY A 105 -14.49 -39.50 4.75
N ALA A 106 -15.28 -39.68 5.80
CA ALA A 106 -15.47 -38.67 6.84
C ALA A 106 -14.54 -38.89 8.05
N LEU A 107 -13.96 -37.81 8.58
CA LEU A 107 -13.20 -37.79 9.82
C LEU A 107 -13.78 -36.68 10.71
N ASN A 108 -14.39 -37.05 11.84
CA ASN A 108 -15.03 -36.12 12.77
C ASN A 108 -14.35 -36.18 14.14
N ALA A 109 -14.14 -35.04 14.79
CA ALA A 109 -13.61 -34.96 16.14
C ALA A 109 -14.15 -33.73 16.87
N ASN A 110 -14.53 -33.88 18.14
CA ASN A 110 -14.85 -32.73 18.99
C ASN A 110 -13.61 -32.05 19.58
N GLY A 111 -12.44 -32.70 19.52
CA GLY A 111 -11.12 -32.16 19.86
C GLY A 111 -10.14 -32.23 18.70
N GLN A 112 -8.86 -32.36 19.00
CA GLN A 112 -7.76 -32.29 18.04
C GLN A 112 -7.32 -33.68 17.58
N VAL A 113 -7.01 -33.80 16.29
CA VAL A 113 -6.54 -35.04 15.68
C VAL A 113 -5.19 -34.79 15.02
N TRP A 114 -4.17 -35.53 15.44
CA TRP A 114 -2.85 -35.49 14.86
C TRP A 114 -2.62 -36.79 14.07
N ILE A 115 -2.09 -36.68 12.86
CA ILE A 115 -1.83 -37.81 11.95
C ILE A 115 -0.35 -37.76 11.56
N LEU A 116 0.41 -38.76 12.00
CA LEU A 116 1.83 -38.93 11.70
C LEU A 116 1.95 -40.15 10.78
N ASN A 117 2.32 -39.94 9.52
CA ASN A 117 2.57 -41.04 8.57
C ASN A 117 3.76 -40.72 7.67
N SER A 118 4.90 -41.39 7.90
CA SER A 118 6.11 -41.26 7.09
C SER A 118 5.91 -41.63 5.62
N ASN A 119 4.86 -42.37 5.26
CA ASN A 119 4.53 -42.76 3.88
C ASN A 119 3.67 -41.71 3.15
N GLY A 120 3.32 -40.61 3.83
CA GLY A 120 2.52 -39.51 3.29
C GLY A 120 1.04 -39.60 3.63
N THR A 121 0.26 -38.62 3.17
CA THR A 121 -1.21 -38.59 3.37
C THR A 121 -1.89 -37.98 2.15
N LEU A 122 -3.04 -38.52 1.76
CA LEU A 122 -3.93 -38.00 0.72
C LEU A 122 -5.32 -37.83 1.32
N PHE A 123 -5.83 -36.60 1.36
CA PHE A 123 -7.26 -36.35 1.51
C PHE A 123 -7.89 -36.41 0.11
N GLY A 124 -8.63 -37.46 -0.17
CA GLY A 124 -9.31 -37.68 -1.45
C GLY A 124 -10.44 -36.68 -1.68
N LYS A 125 -10.93 -36.61 -2.92
CA LYS A 125 -11.96 -35.62 -3.33
C LYS A 125 -13.30 -35.73 -2.60
N ASN A 126 -13.58 -36.88 -1.97
CA ASN A 126 -14.80 -37.08 -1.20
C ASN A 126 -14.59 -36.83 0.31
N ALA A 127 -13.35 -36.53 0.73
CA ALA A 127 -12.99 -36.36 2.13
C ALA A 127 -13.73 -35.20 2.79
N LYS A 128 -14.21 -35.44 4.00
CA LYS A 128 -14.84 -34.44 4.86
C LYS A 128 -14.22 -34.53 6.25
N VAL A 129 -13.36 -33.57 6.57
CA VAL A 129 -12.69 -33.51 7.87
C VAL A 129 -13.30 -32.38 8.69
N ASN A 130 -13.81 -32.69 9.88
CA ASN A 130 -14.38 -31.73 10.82
C ASN A 130 -13.73 -31.96 12.19
N THR A 131 -12.83 -31.07 12.63
CA THR A 131 -12.12 -31.24 13.93
C THR A 131 -12.04 -29.94 14.72
N SER A 132 -11.61 -29.97 15.99
CA SER A 132 -11.21 -28.72 16.64
C SER A 132 -9.84 -28.23 16.13
N GLY A 133 -8.90 -29.13 15.88
CA GLY A 133 -7.62 -28.80 15.26
C GLY A 133 -6.95 -30.01 14.62
N LEU A 134 -6.39 -29.82 13.44
CA LEU A 134 -5.81 -30.89 12.63
C LEU A 134 -4.30 -30.67 12.46
N LEU A 135 -3.49 -31.66 12.85
CA LEU A 135 -2.08 -31.74 12.47
C LEU A 135 -1.88 -32.96 11.57
N VAL A 136 -1.24 -32.78 10.43
CA VAL A 136 -0.82 -33.88 9.54
C VAL A 136 0.65 -33.69 9.23
N THR A 137 1.46 -34.74 9.43
CA THR A 137 2.89 -34.66 9.16
C THR A 137 3.48 -35.99 8.71
N THR A 138 4.54 -35.92 7.92
CA THR A 138 5.38 -37.08 7.58
C THR A 138 6.56 -37.27 8.54
N LYS A 139 6.57 -36.54 9.66
CA LYS A 139 7.62 -36.52 10.68
C LYS A 139 7.16 -37.19 11.98
N GLU A 140 8.11 -37.68 12.76
CA GLU A 140 7.88 -38.48 13.98
C GLU A 140 8.08 -37.66 15.26
N LEU A 141 7.33 -38.01 16.32
CA LEU A 141 7.38 -37.32 17.62
C LEU A 141 7.84 -38.17 18.83
N SER A 142 7.74 -39.50 18.81
CA SER A 142 7.66 -40.35 20.03
C SER A 142 6.35 -40.15 20.83
N ASP A 143 6.08 -40.99 21.84
CA ASP A 143 4.93 -40.84 22.76
C ASP A 143 5.31 -40.15 24.08
N LYS A 144 6.56 -40.32 24.53
CA LYS A 144 7.08 -39.65 25.74
C LYS A 144 7.05 -38.13 25.56
N ASP A 145 7.51 -37.67 24.40
CA ASP A 145 7.59 -36.25 24.09
C ASP A 145 6.19 -35.65 23.90
N PHE A 146 5.28 -36.36 23.21
CA PHE A 146 3.88 -36.00 23.09
C PHE A 146 3.19 -35.82 24.46
N GLN A 147 3.33 -36.79 25.37
CA GLN A 147 2.72 -36.71 26.70
C GLN A 147 3.32 -35.56 27.51
N ASN A 148 4.65 -35.40 27.49
CA ASN A 148 5.37 -34.30 28.16
C ASN A 148 5.08 -32.89 27.57
N GLY A 149 4.41 -32.78 26.43
CA GLY A 149 4.19 -31.49 25.75
C GLY A 149 5.40 -30.98 24.96
N ASN A 150 6.41 -31.83 24.76
CA ASN A 150 7.62 -31.54 24.02
C ASN A 150 7.40 -31.78 22.52
N TYR A 151 6.65 -30.92 21.83
CA TYR A 151 6.21 -31.16 20.45
C TYR A 151 7.29 -30.88 19.39
N ASN A 152 8.41 -31.61 19.47
CA ASN A 152 9.56 -31.54 18.57
C ASN A 152 9.52 -32.72 17.56
N PHE A 153 9.12 -32.43 16.33
CA PHE A 153 8.94 -33.40 15.26
C PHE A 153 10.18 -33.49 14.37
N LYS A 154 10.56 -34.72 13.97
CA LYS A 154 11.73 -34.99 13.13
C LYS A 154 11.52 -36.20 12.23
N GLY A 155 12.10 -36.18 11.04
CA GLY A 155 12.12 -37.36 10.18
C GLY A 155 12.59 -37.09 8.75
N ASP A 156 13.24 -38.10 8.16
CA ASP A 156 13.82 -38.00 6.81
C ASP A 156 12.85 -38.39 5.69
N SER A 157 11.56 -38.58 5.99
CA SER A 157 10.53 -38.85 4.98
C SER A 157 10.49 -37.73 3.94
N LYS A 158 10.53 -38.14 2.67
CA LYS A 158 10.36 -37.29 1.49
C LYS A 158 8.93 -37.31 0.92
N ASN A 159 8.00 -38.04 1.55
CA ASN A 159 6.64 -38.17 1.07
C ASN A 159 5.82 -36.89 1.29
N SER A 160 4.73 -36.75 0.53
CA SER A 160 3.88 -35.57 0.50
C SER A 160 2.62 -35.68 1.34
N ILE A 161 2.05 -34.51 1.65
CA ILE A 161 0.65 -34.36 2.06
C ILE A 161 -0.08 -33.67 0.91
N GLU A 162 -1.20 -34.25 0.50
CA GLU A 162 -2.05 -33.70 -0.56
C GLU A 162 -3.51 -33.62 -0.10
N ASN A 163 -4.16 -32.49 -0.33
CA ASN A 163 -5.58 -32.31 -0.11
C ASN A 163 -6.32 -32.07 -1.43
N LEU A 164 -7.30 -32.93 -1.73
CA LEU A 164 -8.29 -32.78 -2.80
C LEU A 164 -9.72 -32.57 -2.25
N GLY A 165 -9.92 -32.73 -0.93
CA GLY A 165 -11.23 -32.75 -0.26
C GLY A 165 -11.54 -31.46 0.50
N ASN A 166 -12.45 -31.55 1.47
CA ASN A 166 -12.84 -30.42 2.31
C ASN A 166 -12.43 -30.64 3.78
N ILE A 167 -11.70 -29.67 4.32
CA ILE A 167 -11.20 -29.66 5.70
C ILE A 167 -11.73 -28.43 6.40
N ASP A 168 -12.45 -28.64 7.50
CA ASP A 168 -12.98 -27.61 8.37
C ASP A 168 -12.44 -27.87 9.79
N SER A 169 -11.84 -26.88 10.43
CA SER A 169 -11.32 -27.01 11.79
C SER A 169 -11.45 -25.72 12.59
N SER A 170 -11.83 -25.82 13.86
CA SER A 170 -12.20 -24.62 14.65
C SER A 170 -11.05 -23.78 15.17
N LYS A 171 -9.82 -24.31 15.23
CA LYS A 171 -8.64 -23.63 15.80
C LYS A 171 -7.44 -23.60 14.86
N TYR A 172 -7.12 -24.73 14.23
CA TYR A 172 -6.02 -24.78 13.28
C TYR A 172 -6.07 -25.95 12.30
N THR A 173 -5.35 -25.80 11.19
CA THR A 173 -4.93 -26.91 10.31
C THR A 173 -3.45 -26.73 10.00
N ALA A 174 -2.62 -27.71 10.33
CA ALA A 174 -1.18 -27.67 10.11
C ALA A 174 -0.73 -28.91 9.32
N PHE A 175 -0.23 -28.70 8.10
CA PHE A 175 0.34 -29.72 7.25
C PHE A 175 1.85 -29.50 7.13
N VAL A 176 2.65 -30.48 7.56
CA VAL A 176 4.11 -30.33 7.61
C VAL A 176 4.81 -31.56 7.02
N ALA A 177 5.41 -31.39 5.84
CA ALA A 177 6.08 -32.46 5.11
C ALA A 177 7.24 -31.90 4.27
N ASN A 178 7.81 -32.69 3.36
CA ASN A 178 8.69 -32.15 2.33
C ASN A 178 7.90 -31.42 1.23
N ALA A 179 6.75 -31.97 0.85
CA ALA A 179 5.83 -31.39 -0.12
C ALA A 179 4.41 -31.35 0.44
N VAL A 180 3.75 -30.20 0.38
CA VAL A 180 2.39 -29.96 0.88
C VAL A 180 1.57 -29.29 -0.24
N ILE A 181 0.51 -29.94 -0.70
CA ILE A 181 -0.27 -29.51 -1.88
C ILE A 181 -1.75 -29.39 -1.51
N ASN A 182 -2.35 -28.22 -1.69
CA ASN A 182 -3.79 -28.00 -1.55
C ASN A 182 -4.47 -27.76 -2.91
N ASN A 183 -5.13 -28.79 -3.42
CA ASN A 183 -6.07 -28.71 -4.55
C ASN A 183 -7.54 -28.72 -4.05
N GLY A 184 -7.77 -28.88 -2.75
CA GLY A 184 -9.07 -28.91 -2.09
C GLY A 184 -9.44 -27.61 -1.40
N THR A 185 -10.19 -27.71 -0.30
CA THR A 185 -10.58 -26.58 0.55
C THR A 185 -10.12 -26.81 1.98
N ILE A 186 -9.55 -25.77 2.61
CA ILE A 186 -9.20 -25.74 4.04
C ILE A 186 -9.83 -24.49 4.66
N LYS A 187 -10.53 -24.65 5.79
CA LYS A 187 -11.18 -23.55 6.52
C LYS A 187 -10.86 -23.59 8.02
N VAL A 188 -10.45 -22.45 8.56
CA VAL A 188 -10.22 -22.23 9.99
C VAL A 188 -10.56 -20.78 10.36
N TYR A 189 -11.81 -20.52 10.75
CA TYR A 189 -12.21 -19.18 11.20
C TYR A 189 -11.56 -18.83 12.54
N SER A 190 -11.03 -17.62 12.67
CA SER A 190 -10.41 -17.09 13.91
C SER A 190 -9.24 -17.93 14.45
N GLY A 191 -8.57 -18.69 13.58
CA GLY A 191 -7.49 -19.61 13.94
C GLY A 191 -6.34 -19.58 12.92
N THR A 192 -5.55 -20.66 12.82
CA THR A 192 -4.33 -20.64 11.98
C THR A 192 -4.24 -21.81 11.00
N ILE A 193 -3.86 -21.50 9.75
CA ILE A 193 -3.54 -22.50 8.73
C ILE A 193 -2.04 -22.45 8.44
N ASN A 194 -1.34 -23.57 8.59
CA ASN A 194 0.07 -23.74 8.23
C ASN A 194 0.20 -24.81 7.15
N LEU A 195 0.72 -24.46 5.97
CA LEU A 195 1.21 -25.40 4.96
C LEU A 195 2.73 -25.22 4.88
N THR A 196 3.50 -26.19 5.38
CA THR A 196 4.93 -25.99 5.64
C THR A 196 5.83 -27.10 5.09
N GLY A 197 6.83 -26.68 4.31
CA GLY A 197 7.95 -27.52 3.85
C GLY A 197 9.09 -27.54 4.85
N ALA A 198 9.30 -28.66 5.56
CA ALA A 198 10.32 -28.80 6.61
C ALA A 198 10.80 -30.26 6.84
N SER A 199 12.02 -30.41 7.38
CA SER A 199 12.56 -31.70 7.86
C SER A 199 12.36 -31.91 9.36
N GLU A 200 12.56 -30.85 10.16
CA GLU A 200 12.35 -30.85 11.61
C GLU A 200 11.68 -29.54 12.02
N PHE A 201 10.72 -29.61 12.95
CA PHE A 201 9.95 -28.46 13.41
C PHE A 201 9.47 -28.66 14.85
N SER A 202 9.23 -27.56 15.55
CA SER A 202 8.64 -27.52 16.88
C SER A 202 7.28 -26.83 16.82
N ILE A 203 6.30 -27.36 17.55
CA ILE A 203 5.00 -26.71 17.80
C ILE A 203 4.94 -26.22 19.24
N SER A 204 4.36 -25.05 19.46
CA SER A 204 3.79 -24.66 20.76
C SER A 204 2.28 -24.47 20.62
N LEU A 205 1.56 -24.76 21.70
CA LEU A 205 0.13 -24.49 21.84
C LEU A 205 -0.07 -23.48 22.97
N ASP A 206 -0.87 -22.44 22.75
CA ASP A 206 -1.26 -21.50 23.81
C ASP A 206 -2.37 -22.08 24.72
N GLU A 207 -2.83 -21.28 25.70
CA GLU A 207 -3.91 -21.67 26.62
C GLU A 207 -5.24 -21.98 25.90
N ASN A 208 -5.47 -21.37 24.75
CA ASN A 208 -6.62 -21.60 23.87
C ASN A 208 -6.39 -22.75 22.88
N SER A 209 -5.22 -23.38 22.87
CA SER A 209 -4.75 -24.35 21.88
C SER A 209 -4.63 -23.82 20.44
N ASN A 210 -4.37 -22.53 20.27
CA ASN A 210 -3.88 -21.99 18.99
C ASN A 210 -2.46 -22.49 18.75
N ILE A 211 -2.11 -22.73 17.49
CA ILE A 211 -0.83 -23.30 17.09
C ILE A 211 0.17 -22.21 16.71
N SER A 212 1.39 -22.29 17.25
CA SER A 212 2.55 -21.61 16.67
C SER A 212 3.55 -22.68 16.21
N LEU A 213 3.98 -22.57 14.96
CA LEU A 213 4.92 -23.50 14.31
C LEU A 213 6.26 -22.79 14.09
N LYS A 214 7.35 -23.45 14.46
CA LYS A 214 8.71 -23.01 14.16
C LYS A 214 9.47 -24.12 13.47
N VAL A 215 9.94 -23.87 12.25
CA VAL A 215 10.84 -24.80 11.55
C VAL A 215 12.22 -24.72 12.19
N THR A 216 12.76 -25.86 12.62
CA THR A 216 14.10 -25.97 13.23
C THR A 216 15.14 -26.45 12.23
N LYS A 217 14.70 -27.17 11.18
CA LYS A 217 15.53 -27.62 10.06
C LYS A 217 14.73 -27.62 8.76
N GLY A 218 15.18 -26.78 7.83
CA GLY A 218 14.71 -26.74 6.46
C GLY A 218 14.97 -28.03 5.68
N VAL A 219 14.40 -28.14 4.47
CA VAL A 219 14.53 -29.33 3.63
C VAL A 219 14.83 -28.99 2.18
N LEU A 220 15.55 -29.87 1.49
CA LEU A 220 15.90 -29.72 0.07
C LEU A 220 14.65 -29.93 -0.79
N ASP A 221 14.51 -29.11 -1.83
CA ASP A 221 13.40 -29.14 -2.79
C ASP A 221 12.01 -29.12 -2.10
N ALA A 222 11.91 -28.31 -1.03
CA ALA A 222 10.69 -28.12 -0.28
C ALA A 222 9.61 -27.50 -1.18
N LEU A 223 8.39 -28.05 -1.17
CA LEU A 223 7.29 -27.56 -2.00
C LEU A 223 6.04 -27.28 -1.17
N VAL A 224 5.48 -26.08 -1.30
CA VAL A 224 4.16 -25.73 -0.76
C VAL A 224 3.31 -25.14 -1.88
N GLU A 225 2.14 -25.72 -2.13
CA GLU A 225 1.21 -25.26 -3.17
C GLU A 225 -0.20 -25.02 -2.64
N ASN A 226 -0.80 -23.90 -3.05
CA ASN A 226 -2.25 -23.72 -3.04
C ASN A 226 -2.78 -23.46 -4.44
N ASN A 227 -3.54 -24.43 -4.95
CA ASN A 227 -4.14 -24.41 -6.28
C ASN A 227 -5.67 -24.27 -6.24
N ASN A 228 -6.27 -24.19 -5.04
CA ASN A 228 -7.72 -24.04 -4.87
C ASN A 228 -8.05 -23.06 -3.73
N LEU A 229 -8.55 -23.50 -2.56
CA LEU A 229 -9.15 -22.57 -1.58
C LEU A 229 -8.62 -22.76 -0.15
N ILE A 230 -8.23 -21.65 0.48
CA ILE A 230 -7.87 -21.57 1.90
C ILE A 230 -8.60 -20.36 2.52
N ILE A 231 -9.29 -20.55 3.65
CA ILE A 231 -10.03 -19.50 4.36
C ILE A 231 -9.67 -19.47 5.85
N ALA A 232 -9.24 -18.31 6.36
CA ALA A 232 -9.06 -18.03 7.79
C ALA A 232 -9.43 -16.57 8.14
N ASN A 233 -10.69 -16.18 7.97
CA ASN A 233 -11.15 -14.85 8.40
C ASN A 233 -11.03 -14.69 9.93
N GLY A 234 -10.47 -13.55 10.37
CA GLY A 234 -10.07 -13.28 11.76
C GLY A 234 -8.86 -14.08 12.25
N GLY A 235 -8.08 -14.68 11.34
CA GLY A 235 -7.00 -15.60 11.65
C GLY A 235 -5.85 -15.55 10.62
N ASN A 236 -4.89 -16.48 10.75
CA ASN A 236 -3.60 -16.39 10.06
C ASN A 236 -3.36 -17.54 9.08
N ILE A 237 -2.67 -17.26 7.98
CA ILE A 237 -2.35 -18.23 6.92
C ILE A 237 -0.85 -18.17 6.59
N TYR A 238 -0.16 -19.28 6.76
CA TYR A 238 1.27 -19.44 6.48
C TYR A 238 1.49 -20.52 5.42
N LEU A 239 2.00 -20.13 4.26
CA LEU A 239 2.49 -21.03 3.21
C LEU A 239 4.01 -20.85 3.14
N THR A 240 4.75 -21.74 3.80
CA THR A 240 6.18 -21.50 4.07
C THR A 240 7.05 -22.69 3.72
N THR A 241 8.17 -22.43 3.04
CA THR A 241 9.29 -23.38 2.99
C THR A 241 10.45 -22.74 3.72
N ASN A 242 11.13 -23.51 4.57
CA ASN A 242 12.32 -23.01 5.27
C ASN A 242 13.57 -23.60 4.63
N ALA A 243 14.52 -22.74 4.27
CA ALA A 243 15.86 -23.10 3.83
C ALA A 243 16.86 -22.42 4.76
N LYS A 244 17.57 -23.20 5.58
CA LYS A 244 18.61 -22.64 6.47
C LYS A 244 19.91 -22.29 5.71
N ASN A 245 20.10 -22.87 4.53
CA ASN A 245 21.28 -22.69 3.67
C ASN A 245 20.82 -22.44 2.22
N GLU A 246 21.53 -21.60 1.47
CA GLU A 246 21.24 -21.25 0.05
C GLU A 246 21.22 -22.45 -0.93
N LEU A 247 21.73 -23.61 -0.50
CA LEU A 247 21.68 -24.87 -1.24
C LEU A 247 20.30 -25.55 -1.22
N LEU A 248 19.37 -25.12 -0.36
CA LEU A 248 18.03 -25.69 -0.25
C LEU A 248 17.04 -24.78 -0.99
N LYS A 249 16.58 -25.19 -2.16
CA LYS A 249 15.60 -24.43 -2.94
C LYS A 249 14.18 -24.76 -2.49
N GLY A 250 13.61 -23.90 -1.66
CA GLY A 250 12.18 -23.94 -1.36
C GLY A 250 11.34 -23.37 -2.51
N VAL A 251 10.14 -23.87 -2.72
CA VAL A 251 9.16 -23.34 -3.68
C VAL A 251 7.81 -23.14 -2.99
N VAL A 252 7.27 -21.93 -3.07
CA VAL A 252 5.90 -21.61 -2.63
C VAL A 252 5.10 -21.15 -3.85
N ASN A 253 4.09 -21.91 -4.23
CA ASN A 253 3.20 -21.60 -5.36
C ASN A 253 1.80 -21.26 -4.83
N ASN A 254 1.26 -20.10 -5.21
CA ASN A 254 -0.18 -19.84 -5.13
C ASN A 254 -0.75 -19.59 -6.52
N THR A 255 -1.69 -20.44 -6.94
CA THR A 255 -2.53 -20.23 -8.12
C THR A 255 -4.02 -20.14 -7.77
N GLY A 256 -4.39 -20.55 -6.55
CA GLY A 256 -5.74 -20.50 -6.01
C GLY A 256 -6.09 -19.18 -5.29
N ILE A 257 -7.12 -19.28 -4.45
CA ILE A 257 -7.68 -18.22 -3.61
C ILE A 257 -7.25 -18.43 -2.16
N ILE A 258 -6.79 -17.35 -1.52
CA ILE A 258 -6.56 -17.27 -0.09
C ILE A 258 -7.44 -16.16 0.48
N GLU A 259 -8.23 -16.45 1.52
CA GLU A 259 -9.11 -15.48 2.16
C GLU A 259 -8.84 -15.40 3.68
N ALA A 260 -8.36 -14.25 4.16
CA ALA A 260 -8.10 -13.98 5.57
C ALA A 260 -8.34 -12.50 5.87
N ASN A 261 -9.59 -12.07 5.74
CA ASN A 261 -10.01 -10.73 6.15
C ASN A 261 -9.84 -10.58 7.68
N SER A 262 -9.44 -9.40 8.14
CA SER A 262 -9.46 -9.06 9.56
C SER A 262 -10.92 -8.81 10.01
N LEU A 263 -11.23 -9.14 11.27
CA LEU A 263 -12.59 -9.08 11.82
C LEU A 263 -12.57 -8.33 13.16
N ASP A 264 -13.23 -7.18 13.23
CA ASP A 264 -13.26 -6.32 14.42
C ASP A 264 -11.84 -6.09 15.01
N ASP A 265 -11.57 -6.55 16.22
CA ASP A 265 -10.25 -6.43 16.89
C ASP A 265 -9.23 -7.51 16.45
N LEU A 266 -9.66 -8.53 15.69
CA LEU A 266 -8.80 -9.62 15.21
C LEU A 266 -8.08 -9.22 13.92
N GLN A 267 -6.81 -8.85 14.06
CA GLN A 267 -5.88 -8.67 12.94
C GLN A 267 -5.50 -10.04 12.37
N SER A 268 -5.73 -10.20 11.06
CA SER A 268 -5.32 -11.38 10.29
C SER A 268 -4.00 -11.12 9.57
N GLU A 269 -3.24 -12.19 9.30
CA GLU A 269 -1.97 -12.15 8.56
C GLU A 269 -1.90 -13.27 7.51
N VAL A 270 -1.31 -12.97 6.34
CA VAL A 270 -1.05 -13.95 5.28
C VAL A 270 0.42 -13.89 4.86
N ILE A 271 1.19 -14.95 5.10
CA ILE A 271 2.62 -15.04 4.74
C ILE A 271 2.83 -16.17 3.72
N LEU A 272 3.32 -15.84 2.53
CA LEU A 272 3.77 -16.78 1.51
C LEU A 272 5.29 -16.62 1.35
N PHE A 273 6.08 -17.43 2.05
CA PHE A 273 7.54 -17.23 2.13
C PHE A 273 8.33 -18.48 1.73
N ALA A 274 8.98 -18.41 0.57
CA ALA A 274 9.97 -19.37 0.11
C ALA A 274 11.38 -18.98 0.59
N HIS A 275 11.71 -19.24 1.87
CA HIS A 275 13.03 -18.89 2.42
C HIS A 275 14.13 -19.46 1.51
N GLY A 276 15.09 -18.63 1.10
CA GLY A 276 16.21 -19.02 0.23
C GLY A 276 15.84 -19.54 -1.18
N GLY A 277 14.56 -19.54 -1.55
CA GLY A 277 14.04 -20.15 -2.77
C GLY A 277 13.06 -19.26 -3.54
N THR A 278 12.10 -19.84 -4.25
CA THR A 278 11.26 -19.11 -5.21
C THR A 278 9.78 -19.06 -4.77
N ALA A 279 9.21 -17.85 -4.70
CA ALA A 279 7.78 -17.65 -4.50
C ALA A 279 7.10 -17.28 -5.84
N ASN A 280 6.06 -18.03 -6.23
CA ASN A 280 5.33 -17.84 -7.48
C ASN A 280 3.85 -17.53 -7.19
N ILE A 281 3.45 -16.31 -7.50
CA ILE A 281 2.18 -15.73 -7.07
C ILE A 281 1.27 -15.44 -8.29
N SER A 282 0.12 -16.08 -8.28
CA SER A 282 -1.01 -15.92 -9.19
C SER A 282 -2.30 -16.16 -8.39
N GLY A 283 -3.47 -16.19 -9.03
CA GLY A 283 -4.75 -16.32 -8.35
C GLY A 283 -5.16 -15.06 -7.59
N GLU A 284 -5.67 -15.20 -6.36
CA GLU A 284 -6.29 -14.10 -5.63
C GLU A 284 -6.05 -14.18 -4.09
N ILE A 285 -5.71 -13.04 -3.46
CA ILE A 285 -5.65 -12.91 -1.98
C ILE A 285 -6.69 -11.88 -1.51
N LYS A 286 -7.62 -12.32 -0.65
CA LYS A 286 -8.69 -11.52 -0.03
C LYS A 286 -8.42 -11.35 1.46
N ALA A 287 -7.72 -10.29 1.83
CA ALA A 287 -7.23 -10.08 3.18
C ALA A 287 -7.55 -8.64 3.65
N LYS A 288 -8.82 -8.22 3.52
CA LYS A 288 -9.24 -6.85 3.87
C LYS A 288 -8.91 -6.53 5.33
N GLY A 289 -8.23 -5.40 5.56
CA GLY A 289 -7.78 -4.98 6.89
C GLY A 289 -6.43 -5.59 7.32
N SER A 290 -6.03 -6.69 6.68
CA SER A 290 -4.93 -7.57 7.09
C SER A 290 -3.58 -7.13 6.49
N PHE A 291 -2.50 -7.66 7.07
CA PHE A 291 -1.16 -7.65 6.47
C PHE A 291 -0.98 -8.88 5.56
N VAL A 292 -0.30 -8.69 4.43
CA VAL A 292 0.09 -9.76 3.50
C VAL A 292 1.56 -9.61 3.15
N GLU A 293 2.29 -10.73 3.17
CA GLU A 293 3.68 -10.82 2.73
C GLU A 293 3.84 -11.91 1.68
N THR A 294 4.60 -11.62 0.61
CA THR A 294 5.03 -12.62 -0.39
C THR A 294 6.53 -12.44 -0.66
N SER A 295 7.33 -13.43 -0.24
CA SER A 295 8.79 -13.30 -0.09
C SER A 295 9.55 -14.54 -0.54
N GLY A 296 10.82 -14.37 -0.87
CA GLY A 296 11.72 -15.46 -1.22
C GLY A 296 13.08 -14.94 -1.70
N LYS A 297 14.00 -15.83 -2.11
CA LYS A 297 15.18 -15.37 -2.85
C LYS A 297 14.76 -14.74 -4.19
N ASP A 298 13.92 -15.47 -4.91
CA ASP A 298 13.33 -15.07 -6.18
C ASP A 298 11.81 -14.93 -6.01
N LEU A 299 11.20 -13.89 -6.57
CA LEU A 299 9.75 -13.66 -6.51
C LEU A 299 9.18 -13.43 -7.92
N SER A 300 8.17 -14.20 -8.27
CA SER A 300 7.39 -14.03 -9.51
C SER A 300 5.95 -13.68 -9.20
N VAL A 301 5.45 -12.54 -9.71
CA VAL A 301 4.04 -12.13 -9.56
C VAL A 301 3.45 -11.85 -10.95
N LYS A 302 2.42 -12.60 -11.33
CA LYS A 302 1.77 -12.48 -12.64
C LYS A 302 0.75 -11.33 -12.69
N ASP A 303 0.58 -10.74 -13.87
CA ASP A 303 -0.45 -9.75 -14.24
C ASP A 303 -1.88 -10.08 -13.80
N SER A 304 -2.23 -11.36 -13.88
CA SER A 304 -3.53 -11.93 -13.51
C SER A 304 -3.76 -12.02 -11.99
N PHE A 305 -2.72 -11.79 -11.18
CA PHE A 305 -2.84 -11.79 -9.73
C PHE A 305 -3.70 -10.62 -9.23
N LYS A 306 -4.51 -10.89 -8.21
CA LYS A 306 -5.38 -9.91 -7.55
C LYS A 306 -5.19 -9.95 -6.05
N ILE A 307 -5.18 -8.79 -5.42
CA ILE A 307 -5.08 -8.66 -3.97
C ILE A 307 -5.95 -7.52 -3.45
N THR A 308 -6.54 -7.73 -2.27
CA THR A 308 -7.08 -6.66 -1.44
C THR A 308 -6.57 -6.87 -0.02
N ALA A 309 -5.75 -5.94 0.48
CA ALA A 309 -5.23 -5.95 1.84
C ALA A 309 -5.17 -4.54 2.43
N ASN A 310 -4.83 -4.40 3.71
CA ASN A 310 -4.45 -3.08 4.26
C ASN A 310 -3.05 -2.70 3.76
N LYS A 311 -2.11 -3.63 3.90
CA LYS A 311 -0.73 -3.53 3.40
C LYS A 311 -0.31 -4.85 2.76
N TRP A 312 0.40 -4.76 1.64
CA TRP A 312 1.11 -5.87 1.02
C TRP A 312 2.60 -5.56 0.96
N LEU A 313 3.43 -6.50 1.42
CA LEU A 313 4.89 -6.48 1.33
C LEU A 313 5.35 -7.50 0.28
N LEU A 314 6.19 -7.03 -0.64
CA LEU A 314 7.05 -7.88 -1.48
C LEU A 314 8.46 -7.79 -0.91
N ASP A 315 9.11 -8.91 -0.59
CA ASP A 315 10.48 -8.92 -0.05
C ASP A 315 11.37 -10.00 -0.70
N PRO A 316 11.81 -9.81 -1.97
CA PRO A 316 12.84 -10.64 -2.61
C PRO A 316 14.26 -10.06 -2.52
N VAL A 317 15.27 -10.88 -2.81
CA VAL A 317 16.69 -10.41 -2.85
C VAL A 317 16.92 -9.35 -3.96
N ASN A 318 16.22 -9.47 -5.08
CA ASN A 318 16.15 -8.47 -6.16
C ASN A 318 14.73 -8.43 -6.73
N MET A 319 14.32 -7.29 -7.28
CA MET A 319 13.02 -7.12 -7.91
C MET A 319 13.13 -6.40 -9.25
N THR A 320 12.60 -7.00 -10.31
CA THR A 320 12.40 -6.33 -11.60
C THR A 320 10.90 -6.22 -11.89
N ILE A 321 10.44 -5.01 -12.17
CA ILE A 321 9.03 -4.71 -12.47
C ILE A 321 8.85 -4.66 -13.99
N GLU A 322 8.10 -5.63 -14.51
CA GLU A 322 7.85 -5.82 -15.95
C GLU A 322 6.35 -5.83 -16.28
N ALA A 323 5.99 -5.81 -17.57
CA ALA A 323 4.60 -5.59 -17.97
C ALA A 323 3.68 -6.71 -17.47
N ASN A 324 4.09 -7.95 -17.74
CA ASN A 324 3.32 -9.15 -17.43
C ASN A 324 3.77 -9.82 -16.12
N GLY A 325 5.05 -9.69 -15.74
CA GLY A 325 5.65 -10.37 -14.58
C GLY A 325 5.62 -11.90 -14.66
N GLY A 326 6.51 -12.58 -13.94
CA GLY A 326 6.53 -14.05 -13.85
C GLY A 326 6.53 -14.79 -15.20
N SER A 327 7.10 -14.18 -16.25
CA SER A 327 7.29 -14.81 -17.57
C SER A 327 8.37 -15.88 -17.52
N ASP A 328 9.42 -15.61 -16.73
CA ASP A 328 10.58 -16.46 -16.54
C ASP A 328 10.69 -16.82 -15.05
N PHE A 329 10.17 -17.99 -14.68
CA PHE A 329 10.25 -18.55 -13.32
C PHE A 329 11.69 -18.76 -12.81
N ASN A 330 12.70 -18.53 -13.66
CA ASN A 330 14.12 -18.71 -13.37
C ASN A 330 14.86 -17.42 -12.99
N SER A 331 14.21 -16.24 -13.07
CA SER A 331 14.86 -14.94 -12.78
C SER A 331 14.06 -14.01 -11.86
N GLY A 332 12.77 -14.27 -11.61
CA GLY A 332 11.94 -13.50 -10.68
C GLY A 332 11.55 -12.11 -11.19
N SER A 333 10.29 -11.92 -11.55
CA SER A 333 9.78 -10.60 -11.94
C SER A 333 8.33 -10.35 -11.49
N VAL A 334 8.05 -9.09 -11.17
CA VAL A 334 6.77 -8.62 -10.64
C VAL A 334 6.02 -7.85 -11.73
N SER A 335 4.73 -8.11 -11.90
CA SER A 335 3.92 -7.39 -12.88
C SER A 335 3.57 -5.96 -12.43
N ALA A 336 3.87 -4.98 -13.27
CA ALA A 336 3.34 -3.62 -13.15
C ALA A 336 1.79 -3.59 -13.16
N THR A 337 1.15 -4.53 -13.86
CA THR A 337 -0.31 -4.68 -13.87
C THR A 337 -0.83 -5.15 -12.51
N ALA A 338 -0.18 -6.14 -11.89
CA ALA A 338 -0.53 -6.60 -10.54
C ALA A 338 -0.32 -5.51 -9.48
N ILE A 339 0.77 -4.73 -9.59
CA ILE A 339 1.03 -3.56 -8.74
C ILE A 339 -0.09 -2.52 -8.85
N GLN A 340 -0.47 -2.14 -10.07
CA GLN A 340 -1.54 -1.15 -10.30
C GLN A 340 -2.90 -1.66 -9.80
N ASN A 341 -3.20 -2.96 -9.99
CA ASN A 341 -4.39 -3.60 -9.43
C ASN A 341 -4.41 -3.57 -7.90
N ALA A 342 -3.29 -3.86 -7.24
CA ALA A 342 -3.17 -3.83 -5.78
C ALA A 342 -3.41 -2.41 -5.22
N LEU A 343 -2.80 -1.40 -5.85
CA LEU A 343 -2.91 0.01 -5.46
C LEU A 343 -4.34 0.58 -5.61
N ALA A 344 -5.28 -0.15 -6.21
CA ALA A 344 -6.70 0.20 -6.18
C ALA A 344 -7.34 0.12 -4.77
N GLY A 345 -6.71 -0.57 -3.82
CA GLY A 345 -7.21 -0.68 -2.44
C GLY A 345 -6.17 -0.92 -1.35
N THR A 346 -4.93 -1.28 -1.71
CA THR A 346 -3.89 -1.80 -0.81
C THR A 346 -2.69 -0.85 -0.80
N ASN A 347 -2.09 -0.57 0.36
CA ASN A 347 -0.78 0.09 0.41
C ASN A 347 0.30 -0.94 0.08
N LEU A 348 1.24 -0.59 -0.79
CA LEU A 348 2.24 -1.53 -1.29
C LEU A 348 3.64 -1.10 -0.85
N GLU A 349 4.35 -2.01 -0.20
CA GLU A 349 5.78 -1.89 0.05
C GLU A 349 6.54 -2.91 -0.80
N LEU A 350 7.37 -2.38 -1.68
CA LEU A 350 8.37 -3.12 -2.44
C LEU A 350 9.67 -3.00 -1.65
N GLN A 351 10.05 -4.05 -0.95
CA GLN A 351 11.32 -4.17 -0.28
C GLN A 351 12.20 -5.13 -1.09
N ALA A 352 13.50 -4.88 -1.19
CA ALA A 352 14.44 -5.86 -1.70
C ALA A 352 15.79 -5.71 -1.01
N ASP A 353 16.47 -6.83 -0.75
CA ASP A 353 17.78 -6.81 -0.09
C ASP A 353 18.80 -5.96 -0.88
N ASN A 354 18.82 -6.10 -2.21
CA ASN A 354 19.78 -5.39 -3.07
C ASN A 354 19.11 -4.36 -3.99
N ASN A 355 18.36 -4.79 -5.00
CA ASN A 355 17.97 -3.93 -6.12
C ASN A 355 16.47 -3.95 -6.42
N ILE A 356 15.90 -2.78 -6.70
CA ILE A 356 14.60 -2.65 -7.38
C ILE A 356 14.81 -1.96 -8.74
N THR A 357 14.26 -2.54 -9.80
CA THR A 357 14.29 -1.96 -11.16
C THR A 357 12.88 -1.81 -11.72
N VAL A 358 12.52 -0.59 -12.11
CA VAL A 358 11.18 -0.21 -12.59
C VAL A 358 11.21 0.03 -14.11
N ASN A 359 11.01 -1.02 -14.90
CA ASN A 359 11.07 -0.97 -16.37
C ASN A 359 9.74 -0.61 -17.04
N GLN A 360 8.66 -0.45 -16.27
CA GLN A 360 7.32 -0.19 -16.80
C GLN A 360 6.59 0.92 -16.05
N ASN A 361 5.67 1.57 -16.75
CA ASN A 361 4.84 2.62 -16.16
C ASN A 361 3.94 2.06 -15.06
N ILE A 362 3.88 2.76 -13.93
CA ILE A 362 3.00 2.44 -12.80
C ILE A 362 2.09 3.65 -12.56
N THR A 363 0.79 3.51 -12.85
CA THR A 363 -0.20 4.58 -12.71
C THR A 363 -1.38 4.16 -11.84
N TRP A 364 -1.77 5.00 -10.87
CA TRP A 364 -2.94 4.80 -10.02
C TRP A 364 -3.56 6.15 -9.60
N SER A 365 -4.74 6.12 -8.96
CA SER A 365 -5.53 7.32 -8.63
C SER A 365 -6.05 7.40 -7.20
N THR A 366 -5.84 6.34 -6.41
CA THR A 366 -6.24 6.26 -5.01
C THR A 366 -5.28 7.02 -4.10
N ASP A 367 -5.65 7.15 -2.83
CA ASP A 367 -4.83 7.64 -1.72
C ASP A 367 -3.71 6.67 -1.29
N LYS A 368 -3.60 5.48 -1.92
CA LYS A 368 -2.67 4.44 -1.52
C LYS A 368 -1.24 4.78 -1.89
N GLN A 369 -0.31 4.35 -1.05
CA GLN A 369 1.12 4.61 -1.21
C GLN A 369 1.84 3.42 -1.84
N LEU A 370 2.86 3.73 -2.64
CA LEU A 370 3.84 2.80 -3.17
C LEU A 370 5.20 3.14 -2.56
N LYS A 371 5.68 2.34 -1.62
CA LYS A 371 7.01 2.50 -1.02
C LYS A 371 8.01 1.56 -1.68
N LEU A 372 9.18 2.06 -2.06
CA LEU A 372 10.31 1.27 -2.58
C LEU A 372 11.48 1.37 -1.59
N THR A 373 11.95 0.23 -1.08
CA THR A 373 13.08 0.11 -0.14
C THR A 373 14.10 -0.88 -0.73
N ALA A 374 15.33 -0.46 -0.99
CA ALA A 374 16.43 -1.29 -1.48
C ALA A 374 17.79 -0.59 -1.35
N ASP A 375 18.91 -1.28 -1.57
CA ASP A 375 20.22 -0.62 -1.66
C ASP A 375 20.35 0.25 -2.91
N ASP A 376 19.85 -0.20 -4.08
CA ASP A 376 19.77 0.59 -5.31
C ASP A 376 18.36 0.51 -5.95
N ILE A 377 17.84 1.66 -6.40
CA ILE A 377 16.52 1.77 -7.03
C ILE A 377 16.68 2.43 -8.42
N ASN A 378 16.49 1.63 -9.47
CA ASN A 378 16.57 2.08 -10.87
C ASN A 378 15.16 2.36 -11.41
N VAL A 379 14.86 3.63 -11.69
CA VAL A 379 13.59 4.07 -12.28
C VAL A 379 13.79 4.28 -13.78
N ASN A 380 13.31 3.34 -14.59
CA ASN A 380 13.45 3.34 -16.05
C ASN A 380 12.13 3.66 -16.79
N ALA A 381 11.09 4.05 -16.04
CA ALA A 381 9.76 4.33 -16.56
C ALA A 381 9.01 5.37 -15.70
N THR A 382 7.81 5.77 -16.12
CA THR A 382 7.01 6.80 -15.42
C THR A 382 6.22 6.22 -14.25
N ILE A 383 6.40 6.78 -13.06
CA ILE A 383 5.58 6.51 -11.87
C ILE A 383 4.62 7.69 -11.66
N ASN A 384 3.32 7.43 -11.61
CA ASN A 384 2.28 8.47 -11.58
C ASN A 384 1.10 8.10 -10.68
N ASN A 385 1.11 8.59 -9.43
CA ASN A 385 -0.11 8.65 -8.64
C ASN A 385 -0.86 9.95 -8.96
N THR A 386 -2.01 9.80 -9.62
CA THR A 386 -2.85 10.91 -10.08
C THR A 386 -3.72 11.55 -8.98
N ASN A 387 -3.61 11.13 -7.72
CA ASN A 387 -4.42 11.67 -6.62
C ASN A 387 -3.95 13.08 -6.20
N SER A 388 -4.90 14.01 -6.03
CA SER A 388 -4.61 15.41 -5.67
C SER A 388 -4.47 15.67 -4.16
N THR A 389 -4.82 14.70 -3.32
CA THR A 389 -5.05 14.93 -1.88
C THR A 389 -4.15 14.09 -0.97
N ASN A 390 -3.79 12.87 -1.34
CA ASN A 390 -2.89 12.00 -0.59
C ASN A 390 -2.35 10.88 -1.52
N GLY A 391 -1.49 10.00 -1.03
CA GLY A 391 -0.91 8.91 -1.81
C GLY A 391 0.21 9.37 -2.74
N GLY A 392 0.97 8.41 -3.25
CA GLY A 392 2.16 8.67 -4.07
C GLY A 392 3.24 7.62 -3.92
N VAL A 393 4.40 7.89 -4.52
CA VAL A 393 5.59 7.06 -4.41
C VAL A 393 6.53 7.61 -3.33
N TYR A 394 7.06 6.74 -2.48
CA TYR A 394 8.09 7.04 -1.50
C TYR A 394 9.31 6.15 -1.76
N PHE A 395 10.49 6.74 -1.89
CA PHE A 395 11.75 5.99 -2.02
C PHE A 395 12.45 5.92 -0.66
N ASN A 396 13.10 4.81 -0.36
CA ASN A 396 13.76 4.55 0.91
C ASN A 396 15.04 3.73 0.66
N ALA A 397 16.03 4.34 0.02
CA ALA A 397 17.27 3.64 -0.28
C ALA A 397 18.22 3.59 0.93
N THR A 398 18.90 2.47 1.15
CA THR A 398 19.82 2.31 2.28
C THR A 398 21.05 3.22 2.11
N ASN A 399 21.29 4.13 3.08
CA ASN A 399 22.42 5.09 3.09
C ASN A 399 22.43 6.09 1.91
N THR A 400 21.52 7.08 1.93
CA THR A 400 21.25 7.99 0.79
C THR A 400 22.35 9.03 0.46
N THR A 401 23.05 8.80 -0.65
CA THR A 401 23.12 9.70 -1.82
C THR A 401 23.31 8.84 -3.08
N ASP A 402 22.82 9.29 -4.24
CA ASP A 402 22.96 8.61 -5.56
C ASP A 402 22.33 7.22 -5.74
N LYS A 403 21.62 6.68 -4.73
CA LYS A 403 21.01 5.34 -4.78
C LYS A 403 19.67 5.21 -5.51
N VAL A 404 19.01 6.32 -5.85
CA VAL A 404 17.78 6.32 -6.67
C VAL A 404 18.11 6.96 -8.01
N VAL A 405 18.24 6.14 -9.04
CA VAL A 405 18.75 6.52 -10.37
C VAL A 405 17.61 6.53 -11.39
N PHE A 406 17.60 7.52 -12.29
CA PHE A 406 16.55 7.71 -13.29
C PHE A 406 17.15 7.71 -14.71
N ASP A 407 16.75 6.75 -15.55
CA ASP A 407 17.20 6.65 -16.94
C ASP A 407 16.58 7.74 -17.85
N ALA A 408 16.75 7.63 -19.18
CA ALA A 408 16.18 8.60 -20.13
C ALA A 408 14.63 8.70 -20.08
N ASN A 409 13.92 7.65 -19.68
CA ASN A 409 12.46 7.53 -19.64
C ASN A 409 11.88 7.64 -18.22
N GLY A 410 12.70 7.34 -17.22
CA GLY A 410 12.38 7.39 -15.80
C GLY A 410 11.97 8.77 -15.31
N LYS A 411 10.82 8.85 -14.63
CA LYS A 411 10.36 10.06 -13.94
C LYS A 411 9.23 9.79 -12.95
N VAL A 412 9.04 10.71 -12.00
CA VAL A 412 7.83 10.78 -11.15
C VAL A 412 6.96 11.96 -11.58
N ILE A 413 5.67 11.73 -11.73
CA ILE A 413 4.68 12.79 -11.90
C ILE A 413 4.13 13.21 -10.53
N VAL A 414 4.30 14.48 -10.19
CA VAL A 414 3.95 15.06 -8.88
C VAL A 414 2.61 15.79 -9.00
N ASN A 415 1.66 15.35 -8.17
CA ASN A 415 0.23 15.69 -8.27
C ASN A 415 -0.36 16.27 -6.97
N ASN A 416 0.36 16.17 -5.85
CA ASN A 416 -0.04 16.73 -4.56
C ASN A 416 1.18 17.14 -3.72
N VAL A 417 0.94 17.87 -2.61
CA VAL A 417 2.01 18.46 -1.79
C VAL A 417 2.80 17.44 -0.97
N TYR A 418 2.23 16.27 -0.65
CA TYR A 418 2.93 15.19 0.04
C TYR A 418 3.97 14.54 -0.89
N GLN A 419 3.59 14.29 -2.15
CA GLN A 419 4.51 13.84 -3.20
C GLN A 419 5.64 14.86 -3.44
N LEU A 420 5.32 16.16 -3.44
CA LEU A 420 6.30 17.23 -3.56
C LEU A 420 7.30 17.21 -2.38
N GLN A 421 6.83 16.92 -1.16
CA GLN A 421 7.69 16.81 0.02
C GLN A 421 8.62 15.58 -0.04
N TRP A 422 8.17 14.47 -0.65
CA TRP A 422 8.93 13.24 -0.79
C TRP A 422 10.04 13.28 -1.85
N ILE A 423 10.17 14.35 -2.63
CA ILE A 423 11.33 14.58 -3.53
C ILE A 423 12.66 14.54 -2.76
N ASN A 424 12.65 14.93 -1.48
CA ASN A 424 13.81 14.82 -0.57
C ASN A 424 14.34 13.38 -0.37
N GLN A 425 13.60 12.34 -0.80
CA GLN A 425 14.08 10.95 -0.77
C GLN A 425 14.90 10.53 -2.00
N ALA A 426 14.84 11.31 -3.09
CA ALA A 426 15.49 11.00 -4.36
C ALA A 426 15.90 12.29 -5.10
N LEU A 427 16.82 13.03 -4.48
CA LEU A 427 17.23 14.39 -4.87
C LEU A 427 17.87 14.53 -6.26
N ASN A 428 18.31 13.43 -6.86
CA ASN A 428 18.89 13.40 -8.22
C ASN A 428 17.88 12.90 -9.27
N GLY A 429 16.60 12.81 -8.90
CA GLY A 429 15.53 12.31 -9.75
C GLY A 429 14.98 13.28 -10.79
N LYS A 430 14.05 12.77 -11.61
CA LYS A 430 13.36 13.51 -12.67
C LYS A 430 11.88 13.67 -12.32
N TYR A 431 11.44 14.91 -12.19
CA TYR A 431 10.12 15.26 -11.68
C TYR A 431 9.39 16.18 -12.65
N GLU A 432 8.11 15.90 -12.89
CA GLU A 432 7.21 16.76 -13.65
C GLU A 432 5.94 17.01 -12.84
N LEU A 433 5.40 18.24 -12.84
CA LEU A 433 4.06 18.47 -12.28
C LEU A 433 3.00 17.87 -13.22
N GLY A 434 2.04 17.13 -12.65
CA GLY A 434 0.89 16.60 -13.36
C GLY A 434 -0.35 17.49 -13.33
N LYS A 435 -0.39 18.46 -12.40
CA LYS A 435 -1.47 19.44 -12.21
C LYS A 435 -1.04 20.59 -11.29
N ASN A 436 -1.91 21.58 -11.15
CA ASN A 436 -1.79 22.59 -10.10
C ASN A 436 -1.88 21.94 -8.71
N ILE A 437 -0.99 22.32 -7.79
CA ILE A 437 -0.94 21.85 -6.41
C ILE A 437 -1.34 22.99 -5.48
N ASN A 438 -2.34 22.77 -4.63
CA ASN A 438 -2.57 23.64 -3.48
C ASN A 438 -1.72 23.12 -2.31
N ALA A 439 -0.77 23.94 -1.84
CA ALA A 439 0.16 23.60 -0.77
C ALA A 439 -0.26 24.13 0.60
N SER A 440 -1.49 24.63 0.79
CA SER A 440 -1.96 25.18 2.08
C SER A 440 -1.90 24.18 3.25
N ALA A 441 -1.92 22.87 2.97
CA ALA A 441 -1.64 21.81 3.94
C ALA A 441 -0.28 21.98 4.64
N THR A 442 0.71 22.61 4.00
CA THR A 442 2.00 22.97 4.64
C THR A 442 1.86 23.96 5.79
N LYS A 443 0.70 24.62 5.93
CA LYS A 443 0.38 25.50 7.06
C LYS A 443 -0.63 24.90 8.04
N THR A 444 -1.46 23.96 7.60
CA THR A 444 -2.63 23.46 8.35
C THR A 444 -2.49 22.01 8.82
N ASP A 445 -1.77 21.15 8.10
CA ASP A 445 -1.42 19.80 8.54
C ASP A 445 -0.10 19.82 9.32
N THR A 446 -0.21 20.15 10.61
CA THR A 446 0.91 20.15 11.54
C THR A 446 1.33 18.74 11.97
N ALA A 447 0.61 17.68 11.57
CA ALA A 447 1.02 16.30 11.83
C ALA A 447 2.08 15.85 10.82
N THR A 448 1.90 16.19 9.54
CA THR A 448 2.88 15.91 8.48
C THR A 448 3.98 16.98 8.39
N PHE A 449 3.62 18.27 8.41
CA PHE A 449 4.55 19.37 8.14
C PHE A 449 5.05 20.10 9.40
N SER A 450 4.62 19.68 10.59
CA SER A 450 4.86 20.38 11.86
C SER A 450 4.40 21.86 11.83
N ASN A 451 4.80 22.66 12.82
CA ASN A 451 4.46 24.09 12.88
C ASN A 451 5.34 25.00 12.01
N VAL A 452 6.43 24.47 11.42
CA VAL A 452 7.33 25.24 10.53
C VAL A 452 6.97 25.11 9.05
N GLY A 453 6.14 24.13 8.69
CA GLY A 453 5.65 23.92 7.33
C GLY A 453 6.59 23.12 6.44
N PHE A 454 6.57 23.43 5.14
CA PHE A 454 7.27 22.60 4.14
C PHE A 454 8.79 22.59 4.38
N ASN A 455 9.38 21.40 4.40
CA ASN A 455 10.83 21.23 4.48
C ASN A 455 11.43 21.38 3.06
N PRO A 456 12.29 22.38 2.80
CA PRO A 456 12.83 22.65 1.47
C PRO A 456 13.39 21.42 0.74
N ILE A 457 13.21 21.35 -0.57
CA ILE A 457 13.77 20.29 -1.41
C ILE A 457 15.27 20.55 -1.60
N GLY A 458 16.11 19.61 -1.16
CA GLY A 458 17.55 19.79 -1.11
C GLY A 458 17.93 20.84 -0.08
N TYR A 459 18.45 20.41 1.07
CA TYR A 459 18.74 21.29 2.20
C TYR A 459 20.05 20.91 2.89
N GLY A 460 20.71 21.87 3.54
CA GLY A 460 21.98 21.63 4.22
C GLY A 460 23.08 21.15 3.27
N SER A 461 23.65 19.98 3.53
CA SER A 461 24.73 19.37 2.74
C SER A 461 24.26 18.50 1.57
N THR A 462 22.95 18.27 1.42
CA THR A 462 22.38 17.45 0.35
C THR A 462 21.62 18.33 -0.64
N PRO A 463 22.25 18.81 -1.73
CA PRO A 463 21.55 19.57 -2.76
C PRO A 463 20.55 18.70 -3.52
N PHE A 464 19.53 19.34 -4.10
CA PHE A 464 18.86 18.78 -5.26
C PHE A 464 19.85 18.80 -6.44
N GLY A 465 20.01 17.67 -7.13
CA GLY A 465 20.83 17.52 -8.34
C GLY A 465 20.04 17.13 -9.59
N GLY A 466 18.72 16.99 -9.45
CA GLY A 466 17.83 16.44 -10.46
C GLY A 466 17.29 17.45 -11.48
N THR A 467 16.18 17.05 -12.11
CA THR A 467 15.38 17.92 -12.99
C THR A 467 13.97 18.07 -12.46
N PHE A 468 13.46 19.31 -12.40
CA PHE A 468 12.07 19.61 -12.05
C PHE A 468 11.43 20.48 -13.15
N ASP A 469 10.40 19.96 -13.81
CA ASP A 469 9.63 20.67 -14.84
C ASP A 469 8.18 20.90 -14.39
N GLY A 470 7.84 22.16 -14.12
CA GLY A 470 6.49 22.53 -13.70
C GLY A 470 5.43 22.39 -14.79
N LYS A 471 5.80 22.16 -16.06
CA LYS A 471 4.89 22.03 -17.22
C LYS A 471 3.89 23.19 -17.42
N GLY A 472 4.10 24.34 -16.77
CA GLY A 472 3.16 25.46 -16.75
C GLY A 472 2.07 25.33 -15.68
N PHE A 473 2.06 24.27 -14.88
CA PHE A 473 1.26 24.18 -13.66
C PHE A 473 1.87 25.01 -12.52
N THR A 474 1.05 25.27 -11.51
CA THR A 474 1.37 26.14 -10.38
C THR A 474 1.35 25.39 -9.05
N ILE A 475 2.12 25.89 -8.09
CA ILE A 475 2.04 25.53 -6.68
C ILE A 475 1.54 26.78 -5.94
N SER A 476 0.37 26.71 -5.30
CA SER A 476 -0.21 27.81 -4.54
C SER A 476 -0.03 27.64 -3.03
N ASP A 477 -0.01 28.73 -2.28
CA ASP A 477 -0.16 28.74 -0.82
C ASP A 477 0.94 27.98 -0.04
N LEU A 478 2.15 27.88 -0.61
CA LEU A 478 3.31 27.26 0.03
C LEU A 478 3.75 28.07 1.27
N TYR A 479 3.82 27.41 2.41
CA TYR A 479 4.22 28.00 3.69
C TYR A 479 5.52 27.37 4.22
N ILE A 480 6.50 28.23 4.51
CA ILE A 480 7.75 27.85 5.16
C ILE A 480 8.09 28.89 6.22
N ASN A 481 8.28 28.47 7.47
CA ASN A 481 8.57 29.35 8.60
C ASN A 481 9.80 28.86 9.37
N LEU A 482 10.97 29.08 8.79
CA LEU A 482 12.28 28.64 9.30
C LEU A 482 13.20 29.85 9.59
N PRO A 483 12.77 30.83 10.43
CA PRO A 483 13.39 32.17 10.52
C PRO A 483 14.86 32.20 11.00
N SER A 484 15.37 31.10 11.54
CA SER A 484 16.76 30.95 12.01
C SER A 484 17.64 30.13 11.07
N GLN A 485 17.07 29.54 10.01
CA GLN A 485 17.72 28.63 9.08
C GLN A 485 18.15 29.32 7.78
N ILE A 486 19.16 28.78 7.11
CA ILE A 486 19.72 29.32 5.85
C ILE A 486 19.33 28.44 4.66
N ASN A 487 19.45 28.93 3.43
CA ASN A 487 19.11 28.18 2.21
C ASN A 487 17.61 27.78 2.19
N ILE A 488 16.74 28.78 2.09
CA ILE A 488 15.29 28.61 2.21
C ILE A 488 14.58 29.01 0.91
N GLY A 489 13.66 28.17 0.47
CA GLY A 489 12.79 28.30 -0.70
C GLY A 489 12.00 27.00 -0.89
N LEU A 490 11.25 26.84 -2.00
CA LEU A 490 10.74 25.51 -2.38
C LEU A 490 11.90 24.51 -2.49
N PHE A 491 13.00 24.95 -3.11
CA PHE A 491 14.30 24.29 -3.06
C PHE A 491 15.21 25.07 -2.10
N GLY A 492 15.92 24.38 -1.22
CA GLY A 492 16.86 25.05 -0.31
C GLY A 492 18.18 25.34 -1.03
N TYR A 493 18.78 24.29 -1.56
CA TYR A 493 20.06 24.29 -2.26
C TYR A 493 19.99 23.37 -3.47
N ILE A 494 20.39 23.88 -4.65
CA ILE A 494 20.48 23.10 -5.88
C ILE A 494 21.91 23.13 -6.43
N TYR A 495 22.34 22.01 -7.01
CA TYR A 495 23.65 21.83 -7.63
C TYR A 495 23.50 21.19 -9.01
N LEU A 496 24.08 21.77 -10.07
CA LEU A 496 24.03 21.27 -11.47
C LEU A 496 22.61 20.90 -11.99
N SER A 497 21.57 21.43 -11.36
CA SER A 497 20.17 21.04 -11.60
C SER A 497 19.53 21.81 -12.75
N THR A 498 18.42 21.29 -13.27
CA THR A 498 17.53 22.03 -14.18
C THR A 498 16.15 22.20 -13.54
N ILE A 499 15.74 23.45 -13.30
CA ILE A 499 14.40 23.80 -12.80
C ILE A 499 13.74 24.69 -13.84
N LYS A 500 12.57 24.29 -14.36
CA LYS A 500 11.90 25.04 -15.41
C LYS A 500 10.38 25.03 -15.34
N ASN A 501 9.76 26.06 -15.91
CA ASN A 501 8.31 26.20 -16.03
C ASN A 501 7.55 26.16 -14.68
N VAL A 502 8.18 26.60 -13.58
CA VAL A 502 7.62 26.54 -12.23
C VAL A 502 6.94 27.86 -11.86
N GLY A 503 5.63 27.84 -11.62
CA GLY A 503 4.90 28.98 -11.07
C GLY A 503 4.58 28.79 -9.58
N LEU A 504 5.18 29.59 -8.70
CA LEU A 504 4.80 29.65 -7.28
C LEU A 504 3.87 30.85 -7.06
N THR A 505 2.76 30.65 -6.36
CA THR A 505 1.74 31.68 -6.15
C THR A 505 1.30 31.77 -4.70
N ASN A 506 1.09 33.00 -4.22
CA ASN A 506 0.65 33.28 -2.85
C ASN A 506 1.50 32.60 -1.75
N ILE A 507 2.82 32.56 -1.92
CA ILE A 507 3.72 31.96 -0.91
C ILE A 507 3.86 32.82 0.35
N ASP A 508 4.18 32.20 1.49
CA ASP A 508 4.59 32.87 2.74
C ASP A 508 5.84 32.15 3.28
N ILE A 509 7.02 32.64 2.86
CA ILE A 509 8.32 32.02 3.17
C ILE A 509 9.15 32.92 4.09
N LYS A 510 9.65 32.35 5.19
CA LYS A 510 10.50 33.02 6.19
C LYS A 510 11.77 32.22 6.46
N GLY A 511 12.92 32.90 6.39
CA GLY A 511 14.25 32.32 6.62
C GLY A 511 15.22 33.31 7.30
N LYS A 512 16.49 32.93 7.40
CA LYS A 512 17.59 33.79 7.87
C LYS A 512 18.37 34.39 6.70
N GLU A 513 19.20 33.58 6.05
CA GLU A 513 20.09 33.96 4.94
C GLU A 513 19.88 33.00 3.75
N ASN A 514 20.20 33.46 2.53
CA ASN A 514 19.97 32.70 1.28
C ASN A 514 18.49 32.32 1.18
N VAL A 515 17.61 33.32 1.20
CA VAL A 515 16.15 33.15 1.20
C VAL A 515 15.60 33.59 -0.14
N GLY A 516 15.13 32.64 -0.95
CA GLY A 516 14.40 32.89 -2.19
C GLY A 516 13.01 32.28 -2.12
N GLY A 517 12.07 32.75 -2.93
CA GLY A 517 10.75 32.11 -3.03
C GLY A 517 10.83 30.72 -3.68
N LEU A 518 11.62 30.60 -4.76
CA LEU A 518 11.83 29.34 -5.47
C LEU A 518 13.05 28.59 -4.94
N ILE A 519 14.21 29.25 -4.85
CA ILE A 519 15.50 28.62 -4.51
C ILE A 519 16.26 29.46 -3.48
N GLY A 520 16.74 28.85 -2.40
CA GLY A 520 17.63 29.51 -1.45
C GLY A 520 19.01 29.81 -2.05
N SER A 521 19.69 28.78 -2.56
CA SER A 521 21.00 28.88 -3.22
C SER A 521 21.06 28.06 -4.51
N ASN A 522 21.44 28.69 -5.63
CA ASN A 522 21.65 28.06 -6.94
C ASN A 522 23.13 27.96 -7.28
N ASN A 523 23.74 26.79 -7.14
CA ASN A 523 25.13 26.54 -7.53
C ASN A 523 25.19 25.81 -8.87
N GLN A 524 25.63 26.51 -9.92
CA GLN A 524 25.76 25.97 -11.30
C GLN A 524 24.47 25.40 -11.92
N GLY A 525 23.30 25.59 -11.28
CA GLY A 525 22.01 25.16 -11.81
C GLY A 525 21.40 26.16 -12.80
N THR A 526 20.45 25.66 -13.59
CA THR A 526 19.72 26.41 -14.61
C THR A 526 18.25 26.56 -14.21
N ILE A 527 17.78 27.82 -14.20
CA ILE A 527 16.42 28.22 -13.83
C ILE A 527 15.79 28.91 -15.04
N GLU A 528 14.77 28.31 -15.64
CA GLU A 528 14.10 28.85 -16.84
C GLU A 528 12.59 29.00 -16.66
N ASN A 529 12.00 30.03 -17.30
CA ASN A 529 10.55 30.17 -17.44
C ASN A 529 9.78 30.04 -16.10
N SER A 530 10.34 30.55 -14.99
CA SER A 530 9.81 30.32 -13.65
C SER A 530 9.47 31.63 -12.94
N TYR A 531 8.50 31.58 -12.02
CA TYR A 531 8.03 32.80 -11.34
C TYR A 531 7.51 32.57 -9.94
N VAL A 532 7.48 33.66 -9.15
CA VAL A 532 7.02 33.65 -7.76
C VAL A 532 6.13 34.87 -7.46
N THR A 533 5.01 34.65 -6.77
CA THR A 533 4.16 35.68 -6.16
C THR A 533 3.89 35.35 -4.68
N GLY A 534 3.73 36.36 -3.83
CA GLY A 534 3.52 36.20 -2.39
C GLY A 534 4.45 37.05 -1.54
N THR A 535 4.89 36.53 -0.39
CA THR A 535 5.79 37.20 0.56
C THR A 535 7.02 36.36 0.84
N VAL A 536 8.21 36.98 0.80
CA VAL A 536 9.48 36.39 1.23
C VAL A 536 10.11 37.29 2.29
N LYS A 537 10.48 36.71 3.44
CA LYS A 537 11.14 37.43 4.53
C LYS A 537 12.42 36.72 4.98
N GLY A 538 13.54 37.44 4.96
CA GLY A 538 14.79 37.05 5.60
C GLY A 538 15.11 37.92 6.82
N SER A 539 16.01 37.44 7.68
CA SER A 539 16.53 38.19 8.84
C SER A 539 18.03 38.51 8.75
N GLY A 540 18.70 38.08 7.66
CA GLY A 540 20.09 38.37 7.35
C GLY A 540 20.31 38.67 5.87
N SER A 541 21.38 38.11 5.30
CA SER A 541 21.86 38.40 3.95
C SER A 541 21.17 37.60 2.84
N LYS A 542 21.20 38.14 1.61
CA LYS A 542 20.84 37.45 0.35
C LYS A 542 19.39 36.98 0.35
N VAL A 543 18.48 37.96 0.32
CA VAL A 543 17.02 37.75 0.43
C VAL A 543 16.36 38.25 -0.84
N ALA A 544 15.52 37.41 -1.47
CA ALA A 544 14.91 37.76 -2.75
C ALA A 544 13.59 37.06 -3.06
N GLY A 545 12.92 37.53 -4.11
CA GLY A 545 11.68 36.93 -4.57
C GLY A 545 11.84 35.58 -5.27
N LEU A 546 12.86 35.41 -6.13
CA LEU A 546 13.10 34.16 -6.85
C LEU A 546 14.24 33.35 -6.24
N VAL A 547 15.45 33.93 -6.15
CA VAL A 547 16.67 33.23 -5.71
C VAL A 547 17.46 34.03 -4.66
N GLY A 548 17.78 33.43 -3.51
CA GLY A 548 18.63 34.09 -2.50
C GLY A 548 20.05 34.37 -3.02
N LEU A 549 20.79 33.30 -3.33
CA LEU A 549 22.14 33.33 -3.92
C LEU A 549 22.14 32.64 -5.29
N ASN A 550 22.64 33.30 -6.33
CA ASN A 550 22.79 32.74 -7.68
C ASN A 550 24.25 32.67 -8.12
N GLU A 551 24.76 31.46 -8.34
CA GLU A 551 26.04 31.10 -8.98
C GLU A 551 25.79 30.26 -10.25
N GLY A 552 24.59 30.36 -10.82
CA GLY A 552 24.14 29.64 -12.01
C GLY A 552 23.44 30.54 -13.02
N THR A 553 22.57 29.97 -13.85
CA THR A 553 21.83 30.72 -14.88
C THR A 553 20.36 30.90 -14.50
N ILE A 554 19.88 32.14 -14.54
CA ILE A 554 18.46 32.51 -14.46
C ILE A 554 18.05 33.13 -15.78
N LYS A 555 17.00 32.59 -16.41
CA LYS A 555 16.53 33.04 -17.72
C LYS A 555 15.01 33.06 -17.80
N ASN A 556 14.46 34.04 -18.52
CA ASN A 556 13.01 34.16 -18.78
C ASN A 556 12.17 34.02 -17.50
N SER A 557 12.58 34.63 -16.38
CA SER A 557 11.96 34.39 -15.08
C SER A 557 11.57 35.70 -14.39
N TYR A 558 10.59 35.67 -13.47
CA TYR A 558 10.17 36.89 -12.79
C TYR A 558 9.72 36.72 -11.34
N SER A 559 9.67 37.83 -10.61
CA SER A 559 9.09 37.88 -9.27
C SER A 559 8.16 39.07 -9.11
N SER A 560 6.98 38.84 -8.52
CA SER A 560 6.09 39.89 -8.00
C SER A 560 5.93 39.84 -6.48
N THR A 561 6.83 39.15 -5.78
CA THR A 561 6.78 39.00 -4.32
C THR A 561 7.04 40.30 -3.56
N THR A 562 6.38 40.49 -2.43
CA THR A 562 6.86 41.45 -1.42
C THR A 562 8.07 40.85 -0.70
N VAL A 563 9.23 41.50 -0.79
CA VAL A 563 10.50 41.06 -0.21
C VAL A 563 10.89 41.96 0.96
N SER A 564 11.28 41.34 2.08
CA SER A 564 11.84 42.03 3.24
C SER A 564 13.07 41.29 3.77
N GLY A 565 14.22 41.94 3.81
CA GLY A 565 15.48 41.38 4.31
C GLY A 565 16.31 42.41 5.08
N ASP A 566 17.56 42.08 5.38
CA ASP A 566 18.50 43.01 6.04
C ASP A 566 19.57 43.52 5.05
N TYR A 567 20.36 42.58 4.50
CA TYR A 567 21.53 42.85 3.65
C TYR A 567 21.41 42.12 2.29
N ASN A 568 21.88 42.72 1.19
CA ASN A 568 21.81 42.14 -0.16
C ASN A 568 20.38 41.67 -0.50
N VAL A 569 19.45 42.62 -0.58
CA VAL A 569 18.02 42.36 -0.78
C VAL A 569 17.63 42.74 -2.21
N GLY A 570 17.09 41.81 -2.99
CA GLY A 570 16.71 42.03 -4.39
C GLY A 570 15.27 41.62 -4.69
N GLY A 571 14.65 42.25 -5.69
CA GLY A 571 13.32 41.82 -6.14
C GLY A 571 13.32 40.43 -6.78
N LEU A 572 14.37 40.12 -7.56
CA LEU A 572 14.57 38.82 -8.21
C LEU A 572 15.65 38.00 -7.49
N VAL A 573 16.85 38.58 -7.29
CA VAL A 573 18.03 37.87 -6.76
C VAL A 573 18.72 38.63 -5.62
N GLY A 574 19.09 37.96 -4.54
CA GLY A 574 19.72 38.61 -3.38
C GLY A 574 21.19 38.94 -3.64
N SER A 575 21.96 37.94 -4.09
CA SER A 575 23.30 38.16 -4.65
C SER A 575 23.53 37.31 -5.89
N ASN A 576 24.10 37.94 -6.92
CA ASN A 576 24.40 37.31 -8.19
C ASN A 576 25.91 37.21 -8.46
N PHE A 577 26.36 35.99 -8.71
CA PHE A 577 27.70 35.56 -9.14
C PHE A 577 27.59 34.69 -10.41
N GLY A 578 26.48 34.83 -11.15
CA GLY A 578 26.18 34.07 -12.36
C GLY A 578 25.42 34.91 -13.38
N THR A 579 24.71 34.26 -14.28
CA THR A 579 24.06 34.93 -15.41
C THR A 579 22.56 35.13 -15.20
N ILE A 580 22.06 36.35 -15.42
CA ILE A 580 20.63 36.70 -15.42
C ILE A 580 20.24 37.27 -16.79
N ILE A 581 19.32 36.61 -17.49
CA ILE A 581 18.88 36.98 -18.84
C ILE A 581 17.35 37.13 -18.90
N ASN A 582 16.87 38.17 -19.59
CA ASN A 582 15.45 38.36 -19.93
C ASN A 582 14.51 38.12 -18.72
N SER A 583 14.81 38.74 -17.58
CA SER A 583 14.09 38.50 -16.32
C SER A 583 13.66 39.81 -15.67
N TYR A 584 12.64 39.81 -14.81
CA TYR A 584 12.18 41.05 -14.18
C TYR A 584 11.63 40.91 -12.76
N ALA A 585 11.59 42.00 -12.01
CA ALA A 585 10.94 42.08 -10.70
C ALA A 585 9.92 43.23 -10.63
N SER A 586 8.68 42.96 -10.21
CA SER A 586 7.62 43.96 -10.04
C SER A 586 7.12 44.11 -8.60
N GLY A 587 7.57 43.23 -7.69
CA GLY A 587 7.22 43.27 -6.28
C GLY A 587 7.91 44.40 -5.51
N LYS A 588 7.39 44.71 -4.31
CA LYS A 588 8.00 45.68 -3.40
C LYS A 588 9.18 45.07 -2.66
N VAL A 589 10.33 45.76 -2.67
CA VAL A 589 11.56 45.36 -1.98
C VAL A 589 11.81 46.27 -0.78
N SER A 590 12.32 45.71 0.32
CA SER A 590 12.68 46.46 1.53
C SER A 590 13.84 45.81 2.28
N GLY A 591 14.80 46.61 2.73
CA GLY A 591 15.94 46.17 3.53
C GLY A 591 16.77 47.36 4.03
N ASN A 592 17.89 47.07 4.70
CA ASN A 592 18.72 48.08 5.36
C ASN A 592 19.98 48.44 4.56
N SER A 593 20.57 47.48 3.82
CA SER A 593 21.80 47.71 3.04
C SER A 593 21.83 46.85 1.77
N PHE A 594 22.41 47.40 0.70
CA PHE A 594 22.47 46.77 -0.64
C PHE A 594 21.10 46.26 -1.09
N VAL A 595 20.17 47.22 -1.26
CA VAL A 595 18.78 46.96 -1.66
C VAL A 595 18.60 47.37 -3.11
N GLY A 596 18.40 46.39 -3.99
CA GLY A 596 18.21 46.61 -5.42
C GLY A 596 16.82 46.18 -5.88
N GLY A 597 16.30 46.86 -6.89
CA GLY A 597 14.98 46.55 -7.43
C GLY A 597 14.94 45.20 -8.16
N LEU A 598 16.04 44.83 -8.83
CA LEU A 598 16.24 43.53 -9.48
C LEU A 598 17.19 42.65 -8.64
N VAL A 599 18.40 43.16 -8.35
CA VAL A 599 19.47 42.43 -7.66
C VAL A 599 20.06 43.25 -6.52
N GLY A 600 20.17 42.67 -5.32
CA GLY A 600 20.73 43.36 -4.15
C GLY A 600 22.24 43.64 -4.25
N ASN A 601 23.02 42.65 -4.69
CA ASN A 601 24.44 42.80 -5.02
C ASN A 601 24.79 41.96 -6.25
N ASN A 602 25.43 42.56 -7.26
CA ASN A 602 25.81 41.90 -8.50
C ASN A 602 27.33 41.84 -8.66
N LEU A 603 27.85 40.69 -9.11
CA LEU A 603 29.27 40.44 -9.37
C LEU A 603 29.52 39.70 -10.70
N ASP A 604 28.47 39.52 -11.53
CA ASP A 604 28.55 38.90 -12.85
C ASP A 604 27.43 39.47 -13.77
N THR A 605 26.94 38.72 -14.75
CA THR A 605 26.32 39.26 -15.95
C THR A 605 24.80 39.36 -15.84
N ILE A 606 24.27 40.57 -15.98
CA ILE A 606 22.85 40.85 -16.12
C ILE A 606 22.58 41.38 -17.53
N THR A 607 21.59 40.82 -18.23
CA THR A 607 21.26 41.17 -19.61
C THR A 607 19.75 41.29 -19.78
N ASN A 608 19.31 42.37 -20.44
CA ASN A 608 17.92 42.65 -20.82
C ASN A 608 16.90 42.45 -19.68
N SER A 609 17.25 42.82 -18.45
CA SER A 609 16.47 42.53 -17.25
C SER A 609 16.13 43.81 -16.46
N PHE A 610 14.96 43.85 -15.81
CA PHE A 610 14.33 45.11 -15.37
C PHE A 610 13.63 45.01 -14.01
N TYR A 611 13.43 46.14 -13.32
CA TYR A 611 12.54 46.21 -12.16
C TYR A 611 11.48 47.31 -12.24
N ASP A 612 10.39 47.17 -11.49
CA ASP A 612 9.37 48.20 -11.35
C ASP A 612 9.83 49.30 -10.38
N LYS A 613 10.28 50.44 -10.94
CA LYS A 613 10.68 51.62 -10.18
C LYS A 613 9.53 52.52 -9.74
N THR A 614 8.31 52.30 -10.23
CA THR A 614 7.12 52.98 -9.71
C THR A 614 6.72 52.38 -8.37
N VAL A 615 6.82 51.05 -8.22
CA VAL A 615 6.66 50.35 -6.94
C VAL A 615 7.83 50.61 -5.99
N ASN A 616 9.06 50.63 -6.52
CA ASN A 616 10.29 50.75 -5.73
C ASN A 616 10.96 52.13 -5.91
N SER A 617 10.16 53.20 -5.77
CA SER A 617 10.52 54.59 -6.10
C SER A 617 11.63 55.23 -5.23
N THR A 618 12.06 54.56 -4.17
CA THR A 618 13.18 54.98 -3.31
C THR A 618 14.50 54.29 -3.63
N LEU A 619 14.51 53.30 -4.53
CA LEU A 619 15.73 52.60 -4.94
C LEU A 619 16.42 53.35 -6.08
N THR A 620 17.75 53.35 -6.06
CA THR A 620 18.57 54.01 -7.09
C THR A 620 18.71 53.11 -8.31
N GLU A 621 18.64 53.69 -9.51
CA GLU A 621 18.93 52.99 -10.76
C GLU A 621 20.44 52.95 -11.03
N ASP A 622 20.94 51.80 -11.47
CA ASP A 622 22.33 51.59 -11.85
C ASP A 622 22.42 50.61 -13.05
N SER A 623 23.62 50.15 -13.40
CA SER A 623 23.84 49.21 -14.52
C SER A 623 23.27 47.81 -14.26
N ASP A 624 23.13 47.41 -13.00
CA ASP A 624 22.65 46.10 -12.57
C ASP A 624 21.13 46.13 -12.26
N ASN A 625 20.63 47.31 -11.89
CA ASN A 625 19.24 47.62 -11.56
C ASN A 625 18.68 48.65 -12.55
N ILE A 626 18.29 48.18 -13.74
CA ILE A 626 17.65 49.01 -14.77
C ILE A 626 16.14 49.16 -14.47
N GLY A 627 15.73 50.37 -14.07
CA GLY A 627 14.37 50.65 -13.65
C GLY A 627 13.41 51.02 -14.79
N LYS A 628 12.25 50.35 -14.83
CA LYS A 628 11.12 50.65 -15.72
C LYS A 628 9.90 51.02 -14.88
N THR A 629 9.09 51.97 -15.33
CA THR A 629 7.83 52.28 -14.63
C THR A 629 6.84 51.13 -14.79
N THR A 630 5.81 51.02 -13.93
CA THR A 630 4.74 50.03 -14.10
C THR A 630 4.11 50.12 -15.50
N ALA A 631 3.91 51.34 -16.02
CA ALA A 631 3.39 51.55 -17.37
C ALA A 631 4.33 51.01 -18.47
N GLN A 632 5.65 51.15 -18.31
CA GLN A 632 6.63 50.56 -19.23
C GLN A 632 6.65 49.03 -19.13
N LEU A 633 6.50 48.45 -17.94
CA LEU A 633 6.39 46.99 -17.77
C LEU A 633 5.03 46.41 -18.21
N GLN A 634 4.06 47.29 -18.51
CA GLN A 634 2.79 46.98 -19.17
C GLN A 634 2.81 47.34 -20.68
N ASP A 635 3.96 47.76 -21.20
CA ASP A 635 4.16 48.08 -22.60
C ASP A 635 5.05 47.02 -23.25
N ILE A 636 4.53 46.35 -24.28
CA ILE A 636 5.22 45.27 -24.97
C ILE A 636 6.50 45.74 -25.65
N ASP A 637 6.53 47.00 -26.11
CA ASP A 637 7.67 47.54 -26.83
C ASP A 637 8.88 47.75 -25.91
N THR A 638 8.69 47.96 -24.61
CA THR A 638 9.77 47.98 -23.61
C THR A 638 10.64 46.73 -23.68
N PHE A 639 10.01 45.57 -23.86
CA PHE A 639 10.68 44.27 -23.86
C PHE A 639 11.08 43.82 -25.28
N ARG A 640 10.26 44.09 -26.31
CA ARG A 640 10.63 43.83 -27.72
C ARG A 640 11.89 44.60 -28.11
N ASN A 641 12.02 45.85 -27.70
CA ASN A 641 13.24 46.66 -27.92
C ASN A 641 14.45 46.13 -27.13
N ALA A 642 14.23 45.33 -26.09
CA ALA A 642 15.27 44.59 -25.36
C ALA A 642 15.50 43.17 -25.93
N GLY A 643 14.94 42.84 -27.11
CA GLY A 643 15.13 41.55 -27.78
C GLY A 643 14.29 40.39 -27.23
N TRP A 644 13.26 40.64 -26.41
CA TRP A 644 12.39 39.59 -25.91
C TRP A 644 11.34 39.18 -26.96
N THR A 645 11.13 37.86 -27.13
CA THR A 645 10.00 37.33 -27.89
C THR A 645 8.76 37.27 -27.01
N ILE A 646 7.69 37.97 -27.41
CA ILE A 646 6.45 38.11 -26.64
C ILE A 646 5.22 37.91 -27.53
N ILE A 647 4.25 37.17 -26.99
CA ILE A 647 2.93 36.93 -27.58
C ILE A 647 1.93 37.93 -26.96
N GLU A 648 1.08 38.52 -27.81
CA GLU A 648 -0.05 39.35 -27.37
C GLU A 648 -1.31 38.50 -27.26
N ASP A 649 -2.01 38.57 -26.13
CA ASP A 649 -3.25 37.84 -25.90
C ASP A 649 -4.40 38.81 -25.62
N SER A 650 -5.39 38.84 -26.52
CA SER A 650 -6.56 39.72 -26.43
C SER A 650 -7.67 39.20 -25.50
N SER A 651 -7.53 37.98 -24.96
CA SER A 651 -8.40 37.47 -23.90
C SER A 651 -8.00 37.97 -22.51
N LEU A 652 -6.69 38.20 -22.30
CA LEU A 652 -6.10 38.64 -21.04
C LEU A 652 -6.15 40.16 -20.88
N THR A 653 -6.50 40.61 -19.67
CA THR A 653 -6.50 42.04 -19.28
C THR A 653 -5.10 42.63 -19.41
N LYS A 654 -5.00 43.87 -19.92
CA LYS A 654 -3.72 44.59 -19.98
C LYS A 654 -3.09 44.68 -18.59
N GLY A 655 -1.83 44.26 -18.50
CA GLY A 655 -1.08 44.12 -17.25
C GLY A 655 0.38 43.81 -17.54
N THR A 656 1.14 43.51 -16.48
CA THR A 656 2.55 43.16 -16.60
C THR A 656 2.74 41.83 -17.32
N LEU A 657 3.84 41.69 -18.06
CA LEU A 657 4.20 40.49 -18.82
C LEU A 657 4.23 39.20 -17.96
N ILE A 658 3.42 38.19 -18.28
CA ILE A 658 3.37 36.92 -17.54
C ILE A 658 3.99 35.76 -18.35
N LEU A 659 4.28 34.66 -17.67
CA LEU A 659 4.64 33.40 -18.31
C LEU A 659 3.40 32.50 -18.42
N LEU A 660 3.10 32.06 -19.64
CA LEU A 660 2.07 31.08 -19.92
C LEU A 660 2.67 29.99 -20.81
N ASN A 661 2.62 28.73 -20.38
CA ASN A 661 3.16 27.58 -21.12
C ASN A 661 4.64 27.76 -21.57
N GLY A 662 5.46 28.42 -20.73
CA GLY A 662 6.87 28.69 -21.03
C GLY A 662 7.11 29.77 -22.08
N GLN A 663 6.09 30.58 -22.42
CA GLN A 663 6.20 31.75 -23.31
C GLN A 663 5.84 33.02 -22.56
N TRP A 664 6.48 34.13 -22.92
CA TRP A 664 6.11 35.45 -22.43
C TRP A 664 4.84 35.94 -23.13
N VAL A 665 3.81 36.28 -22.35
CA VAL A 665 2.50 36.72 -22.81
C VAL A 665 2.11 38.03 -22.13
N ILE A 666 1.61 38.99 -22.90
CA ILE A 666 1.01 40.22 -22.36
C ILE A 666 -0.45 40.35 -22.80
N GLY A 667 -1.31 40.74 -21.86
CA GLY A 667 -2.71 41.02 -22.16
C GLY A 667 -2.87 42.32 -22.94
N THR A 668 -3.76 42.35 -23.93
CA THR A 668 -4.10 43.57 -24.68
C THR A 668 -5.53 44.06 -24.43
N LYS A 669 -6.35 43.28 -23.71
CA LYS A 669 -7.72 43.65 -23.36
C LYS A 669 -7.73 44.83 -22.40
N THR A 670 -8.07 46.01 -22.90
CA THR A 670 -8.38 47.16 -22.07
C THR A 670 -9.66 46.89 -21.28
N SER A 671 -9.65 47.17 -19.98
CA SER A 671 -10.89 47.24 -19.20
C SER A 671 -11.70 48.42 -19.71
N ASN A 672 -12.83 48.18 -20.37
CA ASN A 672 -13.71 49.24 -20.88
C ASN A 672 -14.22 50.11 -19.72
N SER A 673 -13.56 51.25 -19.50
CA SER A 673 -13.94 52.26 -18.50
C SER A 673 -15.08 53.17 -18.97
N THR A 674 -16.08 52.58 -19.64
CA THR A 674 -17.39 53.16 -19.94
C THR A 674 -18.36 52.01 -20.20
N PRO A 675 -19.57 51.98 -19.59
CA PRO A 675 -20.64 51.14 -20.11
C PRO A 675 -20.95 51.60 -21.54
N SER A 676 -21.04 50.68 -22.50
CA SER A 676 -21.79 51.01 -23.71
C SER A 676 -23.25 51.26 -23.32
N LYS A 677 -23.98 52.09 -24.06
CA LYS A 677 -25.41 52.29 -23.83
C LYS A 677 -26.20 50.97 -23.89
N ASP A 678 -25.68 49.98 -24.61
CA ASP A 678 -26.23 48.61 -24.68
C ASP A 678 -26.08 47.85 -23.36
N THR A 679 -24.99 48.09 -22.61
CA THR A 679 -24.76 47.51 -21.27
C THR A 679 -25.71 48.13 -20.24
N GLU A 680 -26.05 49.40 -20.40
CA GLU A 680 -27.06 50.07 -19.56
C GLU A 680 -28.47 49.55 -19.85
N LEU A 681 -28.79 49.26 -21.12
CA LEU A 681 -30.02 48.53 -21.50
C LEU A 681 -30.04 47.10 -20.93
N LEU A 682 -28.97 46.30 -21.09
CA LEU A 682 -28.93 44.93 -20.57
C LEU A 682 -29.03 44.87 -19.04
N ASN A 683 -28.47 45.84 -18.31
CA ASN A 683 -28.60 45.91 -16.86
C ASN A 683 -29.98 46.40 -16.40
N GLN A 684 -30.69 47.23 -17.19
CA GLN A 684 -32.09 47.54 -16.92
C GLN A 684 -33.00 46.33 -17.16
N VAL A 685 -32.78 45.57 -18.25
CA VAL A 685 -33.51 44.31 -18.52
C VAL A 685 -33.23 43.25 -17.44
N SER A 686 -31.97 43.07 -17.03
CA SER A 686 -31.59 42.08 -16.00
C SER A 686 -32.09 42.44 -14.59
N ARG A 687 -32.34 43.72 -14.31
CA ARG A 687 -32.98 44.18 -13.05
C ARG A 687 -34.49 43.94 -13.00
N VAL A 688 -35.14 43.68 -14.14
CA VAL A 688 -36.55 43.30 -14.20
C VAL A 688 -36.73 41.79 -14.00
N THR A 689 -35.85 40.95 -14.56
CA THR A 689 -35.93 39.48 -14.43
C THR A 689 -35.42 38.94 -13.09
N SER A 690 -34.53 39.64 -12.39
CA SER A 690 -33.97 39.20 -11.10
C SER A 690 -34.88 39.42 -9.87
N ARG A 691 -36.02 40.10 -10.01
CA ARG A 691 -37.01 40.28 -8.90
C ARG A 691 -38.02 39.14 -8.75
N GLN A 692 -37.88 38.04 -9.49
CA GLN A 692 -38.80 36.89 -9.48
C GLN A 692 -38.12 35.52 -9.24
N ALA A 693 -36.83 35.48 -8.87
CA ALA A 693 -36.07 34.23 -8.71
C ALA A 693 -35.20 34.19 -7.44
N SER A 694 -35.85 34.31 -6.28
CA SER A 694 -35.34 33.97 -4.93
C SER A 694 -36.60 33.74 -4.08
N THR A 695 -36.87 32.60 -3.45
CA THR A 695 -35.99 31.54 -2.95
C THR A 695 -36.79 30.24 -2.74
N VAL A 696 -36.33 29.08 -3.22
CA VAL A 696 -36.56 27.77 -2.57
C VAL A 696 -35.36 26.87 -2.85
N VAL A 697 -34.72 26.35 -1.80
CA VAL A 697 -33.83 25.19 -1.87
C VAL A 697 -34.59 24.01 -1.29
N ALA A 698 -34.76 22.94 -2.06
CA ALA A 698 -35.27 21.65 -1.58
C ALA A 698 -34.50 20.51 -2.27
N THR A 699 -34.06 19.55 -1.48
CA THR A 699 -33.25 18.38 -1.90
C THR A 699 -34.08 17.32 -2.63
N PRO A 700 -33.46 16.44 -3.44
CA PRO A 700 -34.13 15.69 -4.50
C PRO A 700 -34.73 14.35 -4.05
N ILE A 701 -35.75 13.86 -4.76
CA ILE A 701 -36.11 12.42 -4.83
C ILE A 701 -36.98 12.11 -6.09
N VAL A 702 -36.46 11.21 -6.93
CA VAL A 702 -37.15 10.15 -7.71
C VAL A 702 -38.08 10.45 -8.91
N SER A 703 -37.70 9.81 -10.02
CA SER A 703 -38.50 9.26 -11.15
C SER A 703 -39.06 10.15 -12.26
N SER A 704 -38.96 9.58 -13.46
CA SER A 704 -39.50 9.99 -14.74
C SER A 704 -41.02 9.74 -14.87
N GLN A 705 -41.74 10.60 -15.60
CA GLN A 705 -42.28 10.27 -16.93
C GLN A 705 -43.06 11.43 -17.62
N THR A 706 -42.93 11.48 -18.94
CA THR A 706 -43.91 11.89 -19.99
C THR A 706 -44.75 13.20 -19.90
N SER A 707 -44.47 14.10 -20.85
CA SER A 707 -45.39 14.60 -21.91
C SER A 707 -46.59 15.56 -21.64
N SER A 708 -46.66 16.53 -22.56
CA SER A 708 -47.83 17.16 -23.21
C SER A 708 -48.62 18.34 -22.60
N ILE A 709 -48.29 19.54 -23.11
CA ILE A 709 -49.13 20.63 -23.67
C ILE A 709 -50.67 20.61 -23.46
N ILE A 710 -51.25 21.72 -22.94
CA ILE A 710 -52.26 22.64 -23.58
C ILE A 710 -53.07 23.47 -22.54
N SER A 711 -52.97 24.80 -22.68
CA SER A 711 -53.96 25.91 -22.50
C SER A 711 -55.21 25.80 -21.59
N GLY A 712 -55.50 26.88 -20.82
CA GLY A 712 -56.87 27.43 -20.75
C GLY A 712 -57.43 27.94 -19.40
N TYR A 713 -57.61 29.27 -19.29
CA TYR A 713 -58.65 30.02 -18.55
C TYR A 713 -58.80 29.99 -16.99
N ILE A 714 -58.42 31.13 -16.39
CA ILE A 714 -59.16 32.00 -15.43
C ILE A 714 -60.32 31.39 -14.61
N TYR A 715 -60.23 31.42 -13.27
CA TYR A 715 -61.19 32.16 -12.41
C TYR A 715 -60.66 32.42 -10.98
N THR A 716 -61.36 33.28 -10.24
CA THR A 716 -60.96 33.97 -8.99
C THR A 716 -61.05 33.15 -7.69
N GLY A 717 -60.23 33.48 -6.68
CA GLY A 717 -60.54 33.14 -5.28
C GLY A 717 -59.41 33.38 -4.28
N VAL A 718 -59.51 34.44 -3.47
CA VAL A 718 -58.75 34.61 -2.22
C VAL A 718 -59.67 34.30 -1.04
N PRO A 719 -59.21 33.50 -0.06
CA PRO A 719 -59.43 33.91 1.33
C PRO A 719 -58.17 33.87 2.21
N ILE A 720 -58.22 34.67 3.27
CA ILE A 720 -57.15 34.95 4.23
C ILE A 720 -57.19 33.96 5.40
N ALA A 721 -56.03 33.46 5.85
CA ALA A 721 -55.92 32.74 7.13
C ALA A 721 -54.62 33.05 7.90
N ARG A 722 -54.73 34.04 8.80
CA ARG A 722 -54.04 34.24 10.09
C ARG A 722 -52.85 33.34 10.47
N LEU A 723 -51.73 34.01 10.79
CA LEU A 723 -50.63 33.47 11.60
C LEU A 723 -50.92 33.60 13.11
N THR A 724 -50.75 32.49 13.82
CA THR A 724 -50.51 32.37 15.27
C THR A 724 -49.52 31.20 15.40
N GLY A 725 -48.40 31.24 16.11
CA GLY A 725 -47.90 32.14 17.14
C GLY A 725 -47.14 31.25 18.15
N GLY A 726 -45.90 31.59 18.52
CA GLY A 726 -45.10 30.73 19.41
C GLY A 726 -43.61 31.05 19.42
N PHE A 727 -43.19 31.89 20.37
CA PHE A 727 -41.78 32.12 20.71
C PHE A 727 -41.33 31.14 21.81
N THR A 728 -40.08 30.70 21.76
CA THR A 728 -39.32 30.26 22.94
C THR A 728 -37.86 30.68 22.79
N LEU A 729 -37.36 31.40 23.79
CA LEU A 729 -35.94 31.77 23.95
C LEU A 729 -35.27 30.78 24.91
N GLN A 730 -33.99 30.47 24.67
CA GLN A 730 -33.14 29.77 25.63
C GLN A 730 -31.98 30.67 26.07
N SER A 731 -31.69 30.63 27.37
CA SER A 731 -30.81 31.56 28.09
C SER A 731 -29.34 31.15 28.09
N LEU A 732 -28.44 32.13 27.98
CA LEU A 732 -27.04 31.96 28.38
C LEU A 732 -26.93 31.68 29.88
N ASN A 733 -25.90 30.93 30.26
CA ASN A 733 -25.53 30.71 31.65
C ASN A 733 -24.07 31.18 31.88
N THR A 734 -23.85 32.01 32.90
CA THR A 734 -22.52 32.46 33.33
C THR A 734 -22.43 32.35 34.85
N GLY A 735 -21.27 31.94 35.37
CA GLY A 735 -21.05 31.79 36.80
C GLY A 735 -19.58 31.61 37.13
N GLN A 736 -18.95 32.67 37.65
CA GLN A 736 -17.72 32.58 38.44
C GLN A 736 -18.10 32.28 39.89
N ASN A 737 -17.25 31.56 40.67
CA ASN A 737 -16.46 32.24 41.72
C ASN A 737 -15.45 31.38 42.50
N SER A 738 -14.45 32.10 43.01
CA SER A 738 -13.69 31.94 44.27
C SER A 738 -12.90 30.66 44.61
N GLN A 739 -11.58 30.88 44.60
CA GLN A 739 -10.50 30.40 45.49
C GLN A 739 -10.86 29.69 46.82
N LEU A 740 -10.05 28.68 47.13
CA LEU A 740 -9.26 28.36 48.36
C LEU A 740 -8.40 27.12 47.98
N GLY A 741 -7.19 26.84 48.45
CA GLY A 741 -6.31 27.46 49.44
C GLY A 741 -5.51 26.34 50.13
N GLU A 742 -4.17 26.32 49.99
CA GLU A 742 -3.23 25.31 50.55
C GLU A 742 -3.37 23.89 49.93
N ASP A 743 -2.37 23.01 49.86
CA ASP A 743 -1.17 22.82 50.70
C ASP A 743 0.06 22.30 49.88
N ASN A 744 1.22 22.20 50.53
CA ASN A 744 2.54 21.73 50.05
C ASN A 744 2.48 20.31 49.41
N GLY A 745 3.31 19.88 48.45
CA GLY A 745 4.66 20.28 48.05
C GLY A 745 5.62 19.08 48.22
N LEU A 746 6.26 18.57 47.14
CA LEU A 746 7.45 17.68 47.21
C LEU A 746 8.08 17.38 45.81
N ASN A 747 9.33 17.83 45.67
CA ASN A 747 10.48 17.28 44.94
C ASN A 747 10.40 16.53 43.58
N GLN A 748 11.21 17.07 42.66
CA GLN A 748 11.96 16.34 41.63
C GLN A 748 12.88 15.25 42.21
N LEU A 749 13.22 14.19 41.45
CA LEU A 749 14.58 13.86 40.97
C LEU A 749 14.76 12.38 40.54
N PHE A 750 15.81 12.15 39.72
CA PHE A 750 16.44 10.88 39.28
C PHE A 750 15.62 10.01 38.31
N GLU A 751 16.05 9.74 37.06
CA GLU A 751 17.31 9.18 36.50
C GLU A 751 17.28 7.65 36.32
N ASN A 752 17.67 7.23 35.12
CA ASN A 752 18.41 6.02 34.72
C ASN A 752 18.25 4.72 35.55
N GLU A 753 17.77 3.64 34.91
CA GLU A 753 18.64 2.57 34.40
C GLU A 753 17.88 1.43 33.68
N LYS A 754 18.55 0.84 32.67
CA LYS A 754 18.25 -0.40 31.91
C LYS A 754 17.22 -0.35 30.77
#